data_AF-A0A7X8ALT5-F1
#
_entry.id   AF-A0A7X8ALT5-F1
#
_cell.length_a   1.000
_cell.length_b   1.000
_cell.length_c   1.000
_cell.angle_alpha   90.00
_cell.angle_beta   90.00
_cell.angle_gamma   90.00
#
_symmetry.space_group_name_H-M   'P 1'
#
loop_
_entity.id
_entity.type
_entity.pdbx_description
1 polymer ?
#
loop_
_entity_poly.entity_id
_entity_poly.type
_entity_poly.pdbx_seq_one_letter_code
_entity_poly.pdbx_strand_id
1 'polypeptide(L)'
;FSASNTVNAFVPGGAVVYAGNDAVTQGSVTAEPAVGGSGTVTWNPGTLAAGTTASLDYEVNVTPTASGRLIITGTPAANGTTARYVDETGNTTQARATFTFGPLCELAVTTGTPVPTRVLLADFGGVWAGDAPVLRWSTAAEQGTVGFYVSRWDAADGGWRRLTDALLPALPGHPQGGVYRLPDPEADRAAIEHYLVEEVEADGTVHAYGPFAVDWAGPLPRDRAAAPVRFSRAAHPGRPASAIRPDAADDPPADDVSKAAATSAFKLAVPAADLYAVDLGAIAAGLPRQALRADRLALTSGGVPVATRPFPDGQGFYFFGDARHTLYADTDIYRFTPGKLTPILGPDDAAPVAPVADGTFAETLAVERDRLPAPAVTRNPESDYWFWDYLYAGDPALETKTFAVATPGAAGSGAAALTVRLHGGTDTGTFAEHQVAVRLNGVLLGDGSWSGRTARALHFTLDPALLRDGDNQVELTARRGDGVAYSLVYLDGFTVEYQRRCLAVANRLRLRGLDEDVITVAGFDRDDLAVLDVTDPAVPRLQPATVDFAAGSWRVSFRPERGRDYFAVAWSAATLLAKATADRPSDLRNAATAADYLVIAPRQLGTPARQLAAYRAKQGYRTLVVDIENIYDEFNHGRPSPHAVSNFLSYAATS
;
A
#
# COMPACT_ATOMS: atom_id res chain seq x y z
N PHE A 1 33.30 14.53 37.85
CA PHE A 1 32.20 13.55 37.78
C PHE A 1 31.58 13.43 39.16
N SER A 2 30.43 14.06 39.39
CA SER A 2 29.68 13.82 40.63
C SER A 2 28.87 12.55 40.45
N ALA A 3 29.23 11.46 41.12
CA ALA A 3 28.50 10.19 41.06
C ALA A 3 27.05 10.30 41.58
N SER A 4 26.66 11.45 42.13
CA SER A 4 25.37 11.70 42.75
C SER A 4 24.34 12.41 41.85
N ASN A 5 24.70 12.80 40.63
CA ASN A 5 23.75 13.41 39.69
C ASN A 5 22.99 12.30 38.95
N THR A 6 21.66 12.27 39.05
CA THR A 6 20.85 11.19 38.46
C THR A 6 19.57 11.71 37.83
N VAL A 7 19.19 11.14 36.69
CA VAL A 7 17.88 11.31 36.05
C VAL A 7 17.19 9.96 36.06
N ASN A 8 15.96 9.93 36.56
CA ASN A 8 15.16 8.71 36.70
C ASN A 8 13.93 8.82 35.80
N ALA A 9 13.80 7.93 34.83
CA ALA A 9 12.64 7.83 33.94
C ALA A 9 11.96 6.46 34.13
N PHE A 10 10.65 6.43 34.34
CA PHE A 10 9.93 5.20 34.71
C PHE A 10 9.12 4.62 33.56
N VAL A 11 9.27 3.31 33.33
CA VAL A 11 8.50 2.48 32.40
C VAL A 11 7.39 1.74 33.17
N PRO A 12 6.10 2.03 32.90
CA PRO A 12 4.98 1.57 33.73
C PRO A 12 4.69 0.06 33.77
N GLY A 13 5.05 -0.70 32.73
CA GLY A 13 4.73 -2.12 32.62
C GLY A 13 3.38 -2.42 31.99
N GLY A 14 3.04 -3.72 31.95
CA GLY A 14 1.83 -4.21 31.29
C GLY A 14 1.93 -4.09 29.78
N ALA A 15 1.08 -3.26 29.18
CA ALA A 15 1.09 -2.98 27.74
C ALA A 15 2.27 -2.08 27.30
N VAL A 16 3.06 -1.54 28.23
CA VAL A 16 4.25 -0.72 27.93
C VAL A 16 5.46 -1.31 28.64
N VAL A 17 6.44 -1.79 27.90
CA VAL A 17 7.63 -2.46 28.45
C VAL A 17 8.92 -1.89 27.88
N TYR A 18 10.02 -2.01 28.61
CA TYR A 18 11.33 -1.51 28.19
C TYR A 18 11.86 -2.32 27.00
N ALA A 19 12.40 -1.67 25.96
CA ALA A 19 12.82 -2.32 24.72
C ALA A 19 14.33 -2.61 24.63
N GLY A 20 15.16 -2.09 25.55
CA GLY A 20 16.57 -2.47 25.66
C GLY A 20 17.58 -1.62 24.89
N ASN A 21 17.20 -0.44 24.39
CA ASN A 21 18.06 0.44 23.62
C ASN A 21 18.13 1.82 24.28
N ASP A 22 19.12 1.99 25.14
CA ASP A 22 19.44 3.28 25.76
C ASP A 22 20.62 3.95 25.05
N ALA A 23 20.48 5.24 24.76
CA ALA A 23 21.54 6.08 24.21
C ALA A 23 21.68 7.37 25.03
N VAL A 24 22.93 7.76 25.31
CA VAL A 24 23.22 8.98 26.07
C VAL A 24 24.29 9.80 25.35
N THR A 25 24.13 11.13 25.33
CA THR A 25 25.16 12.00 24.75
C THR A 25 26.37 12.19 25.66
N GLN A 26 26.21 11.96 26.97
CA GLN A 26 27.27 12.00 27.98
C GLN A 26 26.89 11.15 29.19
N GLY A 27 27.90 10.67 29.92
CA GLY A 27 27.70 9.93 31.16
C GLY A 27 27.36 8.47 30.88
N SER A 28 26.58 7.86 31.75
CA SER A 28 26.20 6.45 31.61
C SER A 28 24.86 6.16 32.25
N VAL A 29 24.08 5.27 31.63
CA VAL A 29 22.95 4.62 32.31
C VAL A 29 23.50 3.70 33.38
N THR A 30 23.04 3.89 34.61
CA THR A 30 23.52 3.17 35.81
C THR A 30 22.56 2.08 36.28
N ALA A 31 21.30 2.12 35.84
CA ALA A 31 20.33 1.06 36.08
C ALA A 31 19.22 1.14 35.02
N GLU A 32 18.73 -0.01 34.58
CA GLU A 32 17.65 -0.14 33.59
C GLU A 32 16.85 -1.42 33.87
N PRO A 33 15.57 -1.50 33.44
CA PRO A 33 14.82 -2.75 33.45
C PRO A 33 15.42 -3.78 32.48
N ALA A 34 15.07 -5.07 32.64
CA ALA A 34 15.31 -6.04 31.56
C ALA A 34 14.42 -5.74 30.35
N VAL A 35 14.84 -6.14 29.14
CA VAL A 35 14.00 -6.07 27.93
C VAL A 35 12.69 -6.83 28.16
N GLY A 36 11.56 -6.20 27.85
CA GLY A 36 10.22 -6.69 28.16
C GLY A 36 9.77 -6.43 29.61
N GLY A 37 10.59 -5.78 30.42
CA GLY A 37 10.33 -5.46 31.82
C GLY A 37 9.73 -4.07 32.05
N SER A 38 9.50 -3.75 33.32
CA SER A 38 9.05 -2.45 33.81
C SER A 38 9.98 -1.96 34.92
N GLY A 39 10.04 -0.66 35.15
CA GLY A 39 10.92 -0.09 36.16
C GLY A 39 11.59 1.21 35.71
N THR A 40 12.58 1.64 36.47
CA THR A 40 13.24 2.93 36.27
C THR A 40 14.53 2.79 35.46
N VAL A 41 14.63 3.52 34.36
CA VAL A 41 15.90 3.84 33.70
C VAL A 41 16.55 4.99 34.46
N THR A 42 17.74 4.74 35.00
CA THR A 42 18.51 5.69 35.82
C THR A 42 19.77 6.08 35.08
N TRP A 43 19.87 7.34 34.69
CA TRP A 43 21.01 7.90 33.97
C TRP A 43 21.81 8.86 34.84
N ASN A 44 23.12 8.74 34.83
CA ASN A 44 24.04 9.71 35.43
C ASN A 44 24.76 10.50 34.32
N PRO A 45 24.37 11.76 34.05
CA PRO A 45 25.03 12.62 33.05
C PRO A 45 26.42 13.10 33.49
N GLY A 46 26.77 12.93 34.77
CA GLY A 46 27.97 13.49 35.38
C GLY A 46 27.82 14.99 35.67
N THR A 47 28.86 15.75 35.34
CA THR A 47 28.89 17.21 35.49
C THR A 47 28.49 17.85 34.16
N LEU A 48 27.55 18.79 34.20
CA LEU A 48 27.07 19.52 33.02
C LEU A 48 27.60 20.95 33.08
N ALA A 49 28.28 21.39 32.03
CA ALA A 49 28.75 22.77 31.95
C ALA A 49 27.58 23.74 31.73
N ALA A 50 27.69 24.94 32.28
CA ALA A 50 26.69 25.99 32.07
C ALA A 50 26.46 26.24 30.58
N GLY A 51 25.19 26.21 30.15
CA GLY A 51 24.79 26.43 28.75
C GLY A 51 24.90 25.21 27.82
N THR A 52 25.21 24.02 28.35
CA THR A 52 25.26 22.78 27.59
C THR A 52 24.02 21.90 27.80
N THR A 53 23.73 21.04 26.82
CA THR A 53 22.64 20.06 26.87
C THR A 53 23.22 18.65 26.87
N ALA A 54 22.63 17.76 27.67
CA ALA A 54 22.82 16.32 27.53
C ALA A 54 21.47 15.64 27.44
N SER A 55 21.38 14.54 26.67
CA SER A 55 20.16 13.75 26.53
C SER A 55 20.37 12.29 26.90
N LEU A 56 19.27 11.68 27.36
CA LEU A 56 19.04 10.25 27.45
C LEU A 56 17.86 9.94 26.53
N ASP A 57 18.07 9.02 25.62
CA ASP A 57 17.03 8.40 24.81
C ASP A 57 16.91 6.94 25.25
N TYR A 58 15.68 6.44 25.43
CA TYR A 58 15.41 5.06 25.78
C TYR A 58 14.16 4.58 25.04
N GLU A 59 14.15 3.31 24.65
CA GLU A 59 13.07 2.73 23.86
C GLU A 59 12.09 1.91 24.73
N VAL A 60 10.81 1.99 24.37
CA VAL A 60 9.74 1.20 24.97
C VAL A 60 8.88 0.56 23.89
N ASN A 61 8.47 -0.69 24.12
CA ASN A 61 7.49 -1.38 23.30
C ASN A 61 6.10 -1.18 23.88
N VAL A 62 5.17 -0.72 23.05
CA VAL A 62 3.76 -0.54 23.41
C VAL A 62 2.92 -1.58 22.68
N THR A 63 2.27 -2.47 23.43
CA THR A 63 1.38 -3.53 22.93
C THR A 63 -0.03 -3.33 23.48
N PRO A 64 -0.90 -2.58 22.78
CA PRO A 64 -2.24 -2.28 23.26
C PRO A 64 -3.10 -3.55 23.36
N THR A 65 -3.72 -3.78 24.52
CA THR A 65 -4.65 -4.90 24.74
C THR A 65 -6.12 -4.48 24.67
N ALA A 66 -6.40 -3.17 24.68
CA ALA A 66 -7.73 -2.58 24.52
C ALA A 66 -7.62 -1.12 24.02
N SER A 67 -8.76 -0.54 23.62
CA SER A 67 -8.86 0.91 23.42
C SER A 67 -8.80 1.62 24.78
N GLY A 68 -7.98 2.66 24.89
CA GLY A 68 -7.83 3.45 26.09
C GLY A 68 -6.53 4.25 26.10
N ARG A 69 -6.35 5.02 27.16
CA ARG A 69 -5.12 5.79 27.36
C ARG A 69 -4.06 4.92 28.05
N LEU A 70 -2.94 4.68 27.38
CA LEU A 70 -1.78 3.98 27.91
C LEU A 70 -0.70 5.00 28.30
N ILE A 71 -0.32 4.97 29.57
CA ILE A 71 0.75 5.82 30.10
C ILE A 71 2.09 5.22 29.70
N ILE A 72 2.96 6.03 29.10
CA ILE A 72 4.28 5.61 28.60
C ILE A 72 5.38 5.96 29.59
N THR A 73 5.26 7.09 30.28
CA THR A 73 6.21 7.50 31.32
C THR A 73 5.49 7.66 32.65
N GLY A 74 6.18 7.42 33.76
CA GLY A 74 5.57 7.49 35.08
C GLY A 74 4.80 8.79 35.37
N THR A 75 3.83 8.73 36.27
CA THR A 75 2.93 9.85 36.57
C THR A 75 3.48 10.76 37.66
N PRO A 76 3.20 12.08 37.63
CA PRO A 76 3.68 13.01 38.65
C PRO A 76 3.38 12.63 40.10
N ALA A 77 2.26 11.94 40.35
CA ALA A 77 1.82 11.59 41.70
C ALA A 77 2.51 10.33 42.28
N ALA A 78 3.20 9.54 41.46
CA ALA A 78 3.82 8.29 41.89
C ALA A 78 5.28 8.16 41.44
N ASN A 79 5.50 7.99 40.13
CA ASN A 79 6.79 7.57 39.56
C ASN A 79 7.27 8.48 38.42
N GLY A 80 6.89 9.75 38.41
CA GLY A 80 7.21 10.67 37.32
C GLY A 80 8.71 10.90 37.15
N THR A 81 9.09 11.30 35.93
CA THR A 81 10.50 11.51 35.59
C THR A 81 11.09 12.64 36.42
N THR A 82 12.16 12.34 37.18
CA THR A 82 12.81 13.28 38.09
C THR A 82 14.30 13.36 37.82
N ALA A 83 14.90 14.50 38.15
CA ALA A 83 16.34 14.66 38.09
C ALA A 83 16.87 15.24 39.41
N ARG A 84 17.99 14.71 39.89
CA ARG A 84 18.65 15.12 41.13
C ARG A 84 20.07 15.57 40.79
N TYR A 85 20.41 16.80 41.17
CA TYR A 85 21.74 17.38 40.95
C TYR A 85 22.29 17.94 42.26
N VAL A 86 23.59 17.78 42.46
CA VAL A 86 24.29 18.36 43.59
C VAL A 86 24.92 19.70 43.18
N ASP A 87 24.74 20.71 44.01
CA ASP A 87 25.31 22.05 43.81
C ASP A 87 26.84 22.00 43.64
N GLU A 88 27.34 22.83 42.74
CA GLU A 88 28.76 22.98 42.44
C GLU A 88 29.49 23.89 43.44
N THR A 89 28.77 24.66 44.27
CA THR A 89 29.38 25.69 45.15
C THR A 89 29.93 25.17 46.49
N GLY A 90 29.71 23.92 46.89
CA GLY A 90 30.19 23.38 48.17
C GLY A 90 31.64 22.84 48.15
N ASN A 91 32.39 23.13 49.24
CA ASN A 91 33.77 22.72 49.47
C ASN A 91 33.90 21.66 50.60
N THR A 92 35.12 21.31 51.01
CA THR A 92 35.37 20.28 52.06
C THR A 92 34.80 20.62 53.45
N THR A 93 34.36 21.85 53.66
CA THR A 93 33.80 22.36 54.93
C THR A 93 32.32 22.75 54.84
N GLN A 94 31.72 22.72 53.65
CA GLN A 94 30.31 23.06 53.41
C GLN A 94 29.61 21.92 52.67
N ALA A 95 28.59 21.34 53.30
CA ALA A 95 27.77 20.32 52.67
C ALA A 95 27.12 20.87 51.39
N ARG A 96 27.27 20.17 50.27
CA ARG A 96 26.66 20.56 49.00
C ARG A 96 25.14 20.38 49.08
N ALA A 97 24.40 21.37 48.61
CA ALA A 97 22.95 21.26 48.47
C ALA A 97 22.59 20.27 47.36
N THR A 98 21.46 19.59 47.49
CA THR A 98 20.87 18.78 46.43
C THR A 98 19.65 19.50 45.89
N PHE A 99 19.57 19.68 44.57
CA PHE A 99 18.39 20.12 43.86
C PHE A 99 17.70 18.94 43.18
N THR A 100 16.37 18.90 43.29
CA THR A 100 15.53 17.92 42.60
C THR A 100 14.59 18.66 41.66
N PHE A 101 14.56 18.25 40.40
CA PHE A 101 13.70 18.76 39.34
C PHE A 101 12.67 17.69 38.96
N GLY A 102 11.48 18.13 38.54
CA GLY A 102 10.35 17.28 38.23
C GLY A 102 9.40 17.07 39.44
N PRO A 103 8.51 16.07 39.37
CA PRO A 103 8.32 15.16 38.25
C PRO A 103 7.78 15.86 37.00
N LEU A 104 8.23 15.45 35.82
CA LEU A 104 7.61 15.86 34.55
C LEU A 104 6.19 15.25 34.42
N CYS A 105 5.33 15.91 33.65
CA CYS A 105 4.02 15.37 33.30
C CYS A 105 4.16 14.00 32.61
N GLU A 106 3.16 13.14 32.81
CA GLU A 106 3.10 11.86 32.13
C GLU A 106 3.00 12.05 30.61
N LEU A 107 3.75 11.25 29.87
CA LEU A 107 3.53 11.01 28.45
C LEU A 107 2.60 9.80 28.35
N ALA A 108 1.57 9.91 27.51
CA ALA A 108 0.66 8.81 27.26
C ALA A 108 0.30 8.75 25.77
N VAL A 109 0.07 7.53 25.28
CA VAL A 109 -0.56 7.29 23.98
C VAL A 109 -1.99 6.83 24.22
N THR A 110 -2.93 7.41 23.47
CA THR A 110 -4.31 6.91 23.47
C THR A 110 -4.45 5.90 22.34
N THR A 111 -4.63 4.64 22.69
CA THR A 111 -4.91 3.57 21.75
C THR A 111 -6.42 3.58 21.48
N GLY A 112 -6.81 3.86 20.24
CA GLY A 112 -8.21 4.04 19.89
C GLY A 112 -8.56 5.50 19.65
N THR A 113 -8.34 5.95 18.42
CA THR A 113 -9.39 6.70 17.74
C THR A 113 -10.30 5.69 17.04
N PRO A 114 -11.58 6.00 16.77
CA PRO A 114 -12.24 5.37 15.62
C PRO A 114 -11.27 5.49 14.43
N VAL A 115 -11.21 4.49 13.56
CA VAL A 115 -10.74 4.81 12.20
C VAL A 115 -11.70 5.90 11.75
N PRO A 116 -11.27 7.14 11.46
CA PRO A 116 -12.20 8.22 11.19
C PRO A 116 -13.00 7.84 9.95
N THR A 117 -14.18 7.31 10.21
CA THR A 117 -15.23 7.12 9.25
C THR A 117 -15.96 8.44 9.14
N ARG A 118 -16.26 8.81 7.90
CA ARG A 118 -16.81 10.13 7.62
C ARG A 118 -17.58 10.08 6.32
N VAL A 119 -18.88 10.28 6.41
CA VAL A 119 -19.63 10.87 5.31
C VAL A 119 -19.62 12.39 5.41
N LEU A 120 -19.48 13.06 4.27
CA LEU A 120 -19.82 14.46 4.14
C LEU A 120 -21.04 14.58 3.22
N LEU A 121 -22.23 14.68 3.80
CA LEU A 121 -23.44 14.91 3.02
C LEU A 121 -23.41 16.32 2.42
N ALA A 122 -23.41 16.41 1.09
CA ALA A 122 -23.33 17.67 0.37
C ALA A 122 -24.70 18.25 0.02
N ASP A 123 -25.68 17.38 -0.23
CA ASP A 123 -27.01 17.77 -0.70
C ASP A 123 -28.04 16.67 -0.41
N PHE A 124 -29.29 17.06 -0.16
CA PHE A 124 -30.45 16.17 -0.02
C PHE A 124 -31.70 16.89 -0.53
N GLY A 125 -32.51 16.21 -1.35
CA GLY A 125 -33.79 16.74 -1.81
C GLY A 125 -34.63 15.74 -2.60
N GLY A 126 -35.80 16.18 -3.05
CA GLY A 126 -36.67 15.43 -3.94
C GLY A 126 -36.44 15.78 -5.42
N VAL A 127 -36.63 14.82 -6.31
CA VAL A 127 -36.68 15.00 -7.75
C VAL A 127 -37.85 14.22 -8.35
N TRP A 128 -38.41 14.73 -9.45
CA TRP A 128 -39.40 14.00 -10.24
C TRP A 128 -38.70 13.23 -11.36
N ALA A 129 -38.75 11.91 -11.32
CA ALA A 129 -38.28 11.07 -12.43
C ALA A 129 -39.50 10.54 -13.19
N GLY A 130 -39.83 11.17 -14.31
CA GLY A 130 -41.18 11.10 -14.87
C GLY A 130 -42.19 11.71 -13.89
N ASP A 131 -43.21 10.94 -13.50
CA ASP A 131 -44.21 11.32 -12.48
C ASP A 131 -43.96 10.64 -11.12
N ALA A 132 -42.81 9.98 -10.93
CA ALA A 132 -42.49 9.29 -9.68
C ALA A 132 -41.66 10.19 -8.74
N PRO A 133 -42.03 10.30 -7.45
CA PRO A 133 -41.22 10.99 -6.45
C PRO A 133 -39.98 10.16 -6.11
N VAL A 134 -38.81 10.78 -6.22
CA VAL A 134 -37.52 10.13 -5.94
C VAL A 134 -36.70 11.02 -5.01
N LEU A 135 -36.26 10.48 -3.89
CA LEU A 135 -35.27 11.11 -3.03
C LEU A 135 -33.91 11.04 -3.70
N ARG A 136 -33.15 12.15 -3.62
CA ARG A 136 -31.79 12.24 -4.12
C ARG A 136 -30.91 12.87 -3.05
N TRP A 137 -29.77 12.24 -2.77
CA TRP A 137 -28.72 12.84 -1.95
C TRP A 137 -27.35 12.65 -2.59
N SER A 138 -26.41 13.51 -2.22
CA SER A 138 -25.03 13.35 -2.64
C SER A 138 -24.07 13.50 -1.47
N THR A 139 -23.00 12.71 -1.51
CA THR A 139 -21.90 12.73 -0.54
C THR A 139 -20.66 13.28 -1.23
N ALA A 140 -19.96 14.22 -0.58
CA ALA A 140 -18.69 14.78 -1.06
C ALA A 140 -17.48 14.00 -0.52
N ALA A 141 -17.69 13.13 0.46
CA ALA A 141 -16.70 12.18 0.95
C ALA A 141 -17.41 10.98 1.59
N GLU A 142 -16.81 9.79 1.44
CA GLU A 142 -17.21 8.56 2.11
C GLU A 142 -15.96 7.79 2.52
N GLN A 143 -15.72 7.70 3.82
CA GLN A 143 -14.63 6.90 4.37
C GLN A 143 -15.18 5.92 5.39
N GLY A 144 -15.03 4.62 5.15
CA GLY A 144 -15.53 3.55 6.02
C GLY A 144 -17.05 3.51 6.24
N THR A 145 -17.80 4.27 5.45
CA THR A 145 -19.26 4.17 5.34
C THR A 145 -19.64 2.85 4.66
N VAL A 146 -20.51 2.07 5.29
CA VAL A 146 -21.01 0.78 4.77
C VAL A 146 -22.26 1.00 3.93
N GLY A 147 -23.13 1.88 4.38
CA GLY A 147 -24.40 2.16 3.72
C GLY A 147 -25.25 3.18 4.45
N PHE A 148 -26.49 3.31 3.98
CA PHE A 148 -27.45 4.27 4.48
C PHE A 148 -28.82 3.60 4.73
N TYR A 149 -29.47 3.93 5.83
CA TYR A 149 -30.92 3.85 5.92
C TYR A 149 -31.53 5.21 5.59
N VAL A 150 -32.73 5.21 5.03
CA VAL A 150 -33.50 6.44 4.81
C VAL A 150 -34.85 6.25 5.49
N SER A 151 -35.23 7.23 6.30
CA SER A 151 -36.47 7.20 7.07
C SER A 151 -37.30 8.44 6.76
N ARG A 152 -38.62 8.29 6.70
CA ARG A 152 -39.59 9.40 6.58
C ARG A 152 -40.31 9.60 7.91
N TRP A 153 -40.59 10.85 8.28
CA TRP A 153 -41.38 11.16 9.45
C TRP A 153 -42.84 10.73 9.23
N ASP A 154 -43.37 9.91 10.12
CA ASP A 154 -44.78 9.56 10.15
C ASP A 154 -45.48 10.43 11.21
N ALA A 155 -46.30 11.37 10.74
CA ALA A 155 -47.04 12.26 11.62
C ALA A 155 -48.18 11.57 12.39
N ALA A 156 -48.70 10.45 11.89
CA ALA A 156 -49.76 9.70 12.56
C ALA A 156 -49.19 8.89 13.74
N ASP A 157 -48.03 8.28 13.55
CA ASP A 157 -47.34 7.47 14.56
C ASP A 157 -46.37 8.27 15.44
N GLY A 158 -46.03 9.51 15.04
CA GLY A 158 -45.13 10.39 15.78
C GLY A 158 -43.68 9.90 15.81
N GLY A 159 -43.22 9.25 14.74
CA GLY A 159 -41.91 8.60 14.69
C GLY A 159 -41.31 8.49 13.28
N TRP A 160 -40.07 8.02 13.21
CA TRP A 160 -39.36 7.80 11.94
C TRP A 160 -39.67 6.39 11.42
N ARG A 161 -40.21 6.31 10.20
CA ARG A 161 -40.47 5.06 9.49
C ARG A 161 -39.41 4.83 8.41
N ARG A 162 -38.67 3.72 8.51
CA ARG A 162 -37.69 3.35 7.48
C ARG A 162 -38.39 3.07 6.14
N LEU A 163 -37.80 3.58 5.07
CA LEU A 163 -38.27 3.35 3.70
C LEU A 163 -37.75 2.02 3.13
N THR A 164 -36.68 1.46 3.72
CA THR A 164 -36.10 0.17 3.32
C THR A 164 -35.71 -0.67 4.53
N ASP A 165 -35.96 -1.99 4.44
CA ASP A 165 -35.50 -2.97 5.44
C ASP A 165 -34.00 -3.26 5.29
N ALA A 166 -33.53 -3.34 4.04
CA ALA A 166 -32.13 -3.56 3.73
C ALA A 166 -31.33 -2.25 3.82
N LEU A 167 -30.09 -2.36 4.32
CA LEU A 167 -29.14 -1.26 4.30
C LEU A 167 -28.79 -0.93 2.84
N LEU A 168 -28.93 0.33 2.44
CA LEU A 168 -28.61 0.78 1.09
C LEU A 168 -27.09 0.91 0.95
N PRO A 169 -26.41 0.09 0.15
CA PRO A 169 -24.97 0.01 0.24
C PRO A 169 -24.29 1.28 -0.32
N ALA A 170 -23.26 1.76 0.39
CA ALA A 170 -22.46 2.93 0.06
C ALA A 170 -21.53 2.67 -1.14
N LEU A 171 -20.52 3.51 -1.38
CA LEU A 171 -19.58 3.35 -2.48
C LEU A 171 -18.15 3.01 -1.97
N PRO A 172 -17.89 1.76 -1.49
CA PRO A 172 -16.53 1.33 -1.16
C PRO A 172 -15.54 1.58 -2.30
N GLY A 173 -14.37 2.13 -1.97
CA GLY A 173 -13.32 2.49 -2.92
C GLY A 173 -13.54 3.82 -3.68
N HIS A 174 -14.59 4.58 -3.35
CA HIS A 174 -14.86 5.91 -3.91
C HIS A 174 -14.86 6.99 -2.83
N PRO A 175 -13.68 7.37 -2.29
CA PRO A 175 -13.58 8.29 -1.16
C PRO A 175 -14.15 9.68 -1.44
N GLN A 176 -14.32 10.05 -2.72
CA GLN A 176 -14.99 11.28 -3.15
C GLN A 176 -16.53 11.25 -2.99
N GLY A 177 -17.11 10.12 -2.58
CA GLY A 177 -18.55 9.93 -2.47
C GLY A 177 -19.27 9.80 -3.82
N GLY A 178 -20.58 10.00 -3.81
CA GLY A 178 -21.42 9.86 -4.98
C GLY A 178 -22.83 10.39 -4.81
N VAL A 179 -23.66 10.09 -5.81
CA VAL A 179 -25.07 10.46 -5.87
C VAL A 179 -25.93 9.21 -5.72
N TYR A 180 -26.91 9.31 -4.85
CA TYR A 180 -27.83 8.25 -4.50
C TYR A 180 -29.26 8.64 -4.83
N ARG A 181 -30.07 7.66 -5.18
CA ARG A 181 -31.49 7.85 -5.53
C ARG A 181 -32.33 6.73 -4.97
N LEU A 182 -33.42 7.09 -4.30
CA LEU A 182 -34.38 6.16 -3.70
C LEU A 182 -35.82 6.59 -4.06
N PRO A 183 -36.59 5.79 -4.81
CA PRO A 183 -38.01 6.05 -5.04
C PRO A 183 -38.79 6.02 -3.73
N ASP A 184 -39.67 7.00 -3.54
CA ASP A 184 -40.62 7.05 -2.40
C ASP A 184 -42.06 7.16 -2.92
N PRO A 185 -42.62 6.10 -3.52
CA PRO A 185 -43.93 6.15 -4.16
C PRO A 185 -45.08 6.50 -3.21
N GLU A 186 -44.88 6.35 -1.90
CA GLU A 186 -45.85 6.67 -0.85
C GLU A 186 -45.73 8.12 -0.33
N ALA A 187 -44.85 8.95 -0.90
CA ALA A 187 -44.74 10.35 -0.51
C ALA A 187 -46.03 11.12 -0.82
N ASP A 188 -46.51 11.92 0.14
CA ASP A 188 -47.63 12.83 -0.13
C ASP A 188 -47.17 13.97 -1.04
N ARG A 189 -47.68 13.94 -2.27
CA ARG A 189 -47.33 14.89 -3.34
C ARG A 189 -47.85 16.30 -3.08
N ALA A 190 -48.72 16.50 -2.09
CA ALA A 190 -49.28 17.79 -1.73
C ALA A 190 -48.70 18.36 -0.42
N ALA A 191 -47.72 17.68 0.17
CA ALA A 191 -47.17 18.05 1.48
C ALA A 191 -45.65 18.28 1.46
N ILE A 192 -45.18 18.90 2.55
CA ILE A 192 -43.77 18.92 2.91
C ILE A 192 -43.51 17.70 3.79
N GLU A 193 -42.76 16.76 3.26
CA GLU A 193 -42.35 15.54 3.96
C GLU A 193 -40.96 15.73 4.58
N HIS A 194 -40.70 15.08 5.72
CA HIS A 194 -39.41 15.19 6.41
C HIS A 194 -38.69 13.85 6.38
N TYR A 195 -37.37 13.89 6.12
CA TYR A 195 -36.54 12.71 5.92
C TYR A 195 -35.28 12.73 6.79
N LEU A 196 -34.85 11.56 7.23
CA LEU A 196 -33.53 11.32 7.82
C LEU A 196 -32.72 10.39 6.91
N VAL A 197 -31.43 10.67 6.81
CA VAL A 197 -30.44 9.73 6.27
C VAL A 197 -29.59 9.25 7.43
N GLU A 198 -29.57 7.94 7.67
CA GLU A 198 -28.79 7.30 8.71
C GLU A 198 -27.58 6.60 8.07
N GLU A 199 -26.39 7.18 8.19
CA GLU A 199 -25.13 6.52 7.83
C GLU A 199 -24.88 5.35 8.79
N VAL A 200 -24.41 4.24 8.24
CA VAL A 200 -23.89 3.11 9.00
C VAL A 200 -22.40 2.95 8.70
N GLU A 201 -21.57 2.99 9.73
CA GLU A 201 -20.12 2.86 9.64
C GLU A 201 -19.66 1.40 9.75
N ALA A 202 -18.40 1.15 9.42
CA ALA A 202 -17.82 -0.20 9.40
C ALA A 202 -17.81 -0.91 10.76
N ASP A 203 -17.91 -0.19 11.88
CA ASP A 203 -18.05 -0.76 13.23
C ASP A 203 -19.51 -0.85 13.72
N GLY A 204 -20.47 -0.56 12.84
CA GLY A 204 -21.89 -0.56 13.13
C GLY A 204 -22.42 0.72 13.79
N THR A 205 -21.58 1.73 14.04
CA THR A 205 -22.01 3.06 14.50
C THR A 205 -22.98 3.68 13.49
N VAL A 206 -24.03 4.35 14.01
CA VAL A 206 -25.05 4.98 13.19
C VAL A 206 -25.07 6.49 13.42
N HIS A 207 -25.01 7.26 12.33
CA HIS A 207 -25.10 8.73 12.34
C HIS A 207 -26.32 9.20 11.55
N ALA A 208 -27.20 9.95 12.21
CA ALA A 208 -28.39 10.51 11.56
C ALA A 208 -28.15 11.95 11.07
N TYR A 209 -28.55 12.22 9.84
CA TYR A 209 -28.48 13.52 9.18
C TYR A 209 -29.89 14.01 8.83
N GLY A 210 -30.15 15.28 9.11
CA GLY A 210 -31.45 15.92 8.93
C GLY A 210 -32.05 16.42 10.25
N PRO A 211 -33.39 16.56 10.34
CA PRO A 211 -34.37 16.24 9.31
C PRO A 211 -34.26 17.15 8.08
N PHE A 212 -34.39 16.57 6.89
CA PHE A 212 -34.46 17.30 5.62
C PHE A 212 -35.92 17.45 5.19
N ALA A 213 -36.36 18.67 4.94
CA ALA A 213 -37.69 18.95 4.41
C ALA A 213 -37.67 18.88 2.87
N VAL A 214 -38.60 18.11 2.28
CA VAL A 214 -38.82 18.04 0.84
C VAL A 214 -40.25 18.49 0.56
N ASP A 215 -40.39 19.63 -0.12
CA ASP A 215 -41.68 20.15 -0.57
C ASP A 215 -42.08 19.49 -1.90
N TRP A 216 -42.90 18.45 -1.83
CA TRP A 216 -43.39 17.75 -3.02
C TRP A 216 -44.45 18.55 -3.79
N ALA A 217 -45.13 19.49 -3.14
CA ALA A 217 -46.09 20.39 -3.80
C ALA A 217 -45.38 21.54 -4.54
N GLY A 218 -44.16 21.88 -4.11
CA GLY A 218 -43.32 22.92 -4.67
C GLY A 218 -42.59 22.53 -5.97
N PRO A 219 -41.89 23.49 -6.60
CA PRO A 219 -41.11 23.23 -7.80
C PRO A 219 -39.86 22.40 -7.49
N LEU A 220 -39.88 21.11 -7.84
CA LEU A 220 -38.72 20.21 -7.76
C LEU A 220 -38.06 19.98 -9.13
N PRO A 221 -36.74 19.69 -9.16
CA PRO A 221 -36.05 19.29 -10.39
C PRO A 221 -36.71 18.09 -11.05
N ARG A 222 -36.76 18.09 -12.40
CA ARG A 222 -37.26 16.96 -13.18
C ARG A 222 -36.11 16.27 -13.91
N ASP A 223 -35.92 14.98 -13.65
CA ASP A 223 -35.00 14.15 -14.41
C ASP A 223 -35.67 13.58 -15.65
N ARG A 224 -34.96 13.68 -16.78
CA ARG A 224 -35.39 13.06 -18.04
C ARG A 224 -35.18 11.54 -18.06
N ALA A 225 -34.33 11.03 -17.16
CA ALA A 225 -34.12 9.60 -16.98
C ALA A 225 -35.33 8.97 -16.28
N ALA A 226 -35.65 7.72 -16.61
CA ALA A 226 -36.66 6.97 -15.90
C ALA A 226 -36.27 6.82 -14.41
N ALA A 227 -37.27 6.84 -13.53
CA ALA A 227 -37.06 6.55 -12.12
C ALA A 227 -36.38 5.18 -11.99
N PRO A 228 -35.36 5.03 -11.12
CA PRO A 228 -34.86 3.70 -10.82
C PRO A 228 -36.01 2.89 -10.21
N VAL A 229 -36.10 1.61 -10.54
CA VAL A 229 -37.17 0.72 -10.01
C VAL A 229 -37.00 0.50 -8.50
N ARG A 230 -35.77 0.66 -7.99
CA ARG A 230 -35.38 0.54 -6.58
C ARG A 230 -34.38 1.64 -6.26
N PHE A 231 -33.48 1.39 -5.31
CA PHE A 231 -32.31 2.20 -5.06
C PHE A 231 -31.32 2.22 -6.24
N SER A 232 -30.63 3.34 -6.44
CA SER A 232 -29.45 3.42 -7.31
C SER A 232 -28.40 4.33 -6.70
N ARG A 233 -27.14 4.06 -7.03
CA ARG A 233 -25.97 4.84 -6.61
C ARG A 233 -25.02 5.02 -7.79
N ALA A 234 -24.36 6.15 -7.83
CA ALA A 234 -23.31 6.44 -8.80
C ALA A 234 -22.20 7.23 -8.13
N ALA A 235 -20.97 6.72 -8.18
CA ALA A 235 -19.82 7.47 -7.71
C ALA A 235 -19.69 8.79 -8.46
N HIS A 236 -19.27 9.84 -7.75
CA HIS A 236 -18.81 11.03 -8.46
C HIS A 236 -17.72 10.61 -9.43
N PRO A 237 -17.74 11.13 -10.68
CA PRO A 237 -16.73 10.77 -11.66
C PRO A 237 -15.39 11.01 -10.99
N GLY A 238 -14.62 9.93 -10.81
CA GLY A 238 -13.24 10.07 -10.43
C GLY A 238 -12.66 11.03 -11.45
N ARG A 239 -11.91 12.05 -11.01
CA ARG A 239 -10.99 12.67 -11.96
C ARG A 239 -10.22 11.48 -12.51
N PRO A 240 -10.25 11.20 -13.82
CA PRO A 240 -9.45 10.12 -14.33
C PRO A 240 -8.06 10.39 -13.76
N ALA A 241 -7.51 9.39 -13.07
CA ALA A 241 -6.10 9.20 -13.25
C ALA A 241 -5.97 9.04 -14.78
N SER A 242 -5.80 10.15 -15.50
CA SER A 242 -4.67 10.19 -16.42
C SER A 242 -3.61 9.56 -15.54
N ALA A 243 -3.27 8.29 -15.82
CA ALA A 243 -2.10 7.63 -15.28
C ALA A 243 -1.14 8.77 -15.04
N ILE A 244 -0.81 9.05 -13.77
CA ILE A 244 -0.03 10.22 -13.38
C ILE A 244 1.29 10.01 -14.11
N ARG A 245 1.27 10.41 -15.37
CA ARG A 245 2.30 10.26 -16.34
C ARG A 245 3.16 11.44 -15.92
N PRO A 246 4.44 11.19 -15.64
CA PRO A 246 5.40 12.28 -15.59
C PRO A 246 5.42 13.12 -16.89
N ASP A 247 4.68 12.71 -17.94
CA ASP A 247 4.75 13.21 -19.31
C ASP A 247 3.66 14.22 -19.74
N ALA A 248 2.79 14.74 -18.87
CA ALA A 248 1.87 15.79 -19.32
C ALA A 248 2.60 17.15 -19.38
N ALA A 249 3.07 17.46 -20.59
CA ALA A 249 3.71 18.67 -21.07
C ALA A 249 2.95 19.98 -20.76
N ASP A 250 3.01 20.44 -19.51
CA ASP A 250 3.15 21.87 -19.27
C ASP A 250 4.65 22.17 -19.33
N ASP A 251 5.05 23.13 -20.17
CA ASP A 251 6.45 23.59 -20.23
C ASP A 251 6.94 23.83 -18.81
N PRO A 252 8.03 23.16 -18.36
CA PRO A 252 8.60 23.44 -17.06
C PRO A 252 8.97 24.93 -17.01
N PRO A 253 8.87 25.60 -15.84
CA PRO A 253 9.51 26.90 -15.67
C PRO A 253 10.93 26.87 -16.23
N ALA A 254 11.41 27.93 -16.88
CA ALA A 254 12.71 27.94 -17.58
C ALA A 254 13.88 27.44 -16.70
N ASP A 255 13.82 27.68 -15.39
CA ASP A 255 14.78 27.17 -14.41
C ASP A 255 14.78 25.63 -14.29
N ASP A 256 13.62 24.98 -14.37
CA ASP A 256 13.49 23.52 -14.32
C ASP A 256 14.05 22.83 -15.57
N VAL A 257 13.92 23.46 -16.74
CA VAL A 257 14.51 22.95 -17.99
C VAL A 257 16.04 22.96 -17.90
N SER A 258 16.60 24.02 -17.31
CA SER A 258 18.05 24.16 -17.13
C SER A 258 18.64 23.12 -16.16
N LYS A 259 17.93 22.82 -15.05
CA LYS A 259 18.34 21.79 -14.08
C LYS A 259 18.20 20.38 -14.64
N ALA A 260 17.11 20.09 -15.36
CA ALA A 260 16.94 18.82 -16.04
C ALA A 260 18.02 18.60 -17.13
N ALA A 261 18.45 19.67 -17.81
CA ALA A 261 19.55 19.60 -18.79
C ALA A 261 20.93 19.33 -18.16
N ALA A 262 21.10 19.59 -16.86
CA ALA A 262 22.32 19.34 -16.10
C ALA A 262 22.34 17.96 -15.41
N THR A 263 21.29 17.16 -15.55
CA THR A 263 21.17 15.87 -14.84
C THR A 263 22.10 14.80 -15.39
N SER A 264 22.66 13.99 -14.49
CA SER A 264 23.43 12.80 -14.82
C SER A 264 22.70 11.50 -14.50
N ALA A 265 21.44 11.57 -14.06
CA ALA A 265 20.66 10.42 -13.62
C ALA A 265 19.28 10.34 -14.29
N PHE A 266 18.82 9.11 -14.50
CA PHE A 266 17.55 8.82 -15.17
C PHE A 266 16.86 7.64 -14.48
N LYS A 267 15.52 7.62 -14.49
CA LYS A 267 14.69 6.62 -13.82
C LYS A 267 13.94 5.76 -14.83
N LEU A 268 13.95 4.44 -14.60
CA LEU A 268 13.14 3.44 -15.29
C LEU A 268 12.09 2.90 -14.32
N ALA A 269 10.84 2.88 -14.74
CA ALA A 269 9.77 2.20 -14.02
C ALA A 269 9.67 0.75 -14.48
N VAL A 270 9.80 -0.18 -13.54
CA VAL A 270 9.78 -1.63 -13.77
C VAL A 270 8.52 -2.21 -13.12
N PRO A 271 7.50 -2.62 -13.93
CA PRO A 271 6.19 -2.98 -13.41
C PRO A 271 6.06 -4.44 -12.94
N ALA A 272 6.96 -5.32 -13.36
CA ALA A 272 6.88 -6.75 -13.10
C ALA A 272 8.26 -7.40 -13.04
N ALA A 273 8.35 -8.58 -12.42
CA ALA A 273 9.54 -9.42 -12.51
C ALA A 273 9.68 -10.02 -13.92
N ASP A 274 10.70 -9.62 -14.67
CA ASP A 274 10.89 -10.01 -16.07
C ASP A 274 12.31 -9.70 -16.59
N LEU A 275 12.65 -10.24 -17.77
CA LEU A 275 13.82 -9.79 -18.51
C LEU A 275 13.48 -8.52 -19.31
N TYR A 276 14.19 -7.44 -19.04
CA TYR A 276 14.00 -6.16 -19.74
C TYR A 276 15.15 -5.85 -20.68
N ALA A 277 14.81 -5.21 -21.80
CA ALA A 277 15.75 -4.68 -22.79
C ALA A 277 15.72 -3.14 -22.76
N VAL A 278 16.90 -2.54 -22.65
CA VAL A 278 17.09 -1.08 -22.64
C VAL A 278 17.89 -0.70 -23.88
N ASP A 279 17.22 -0.11 -24.87
CA ASP A 279 17.87 0.54 -26.01
C ASP A 279 18.25 1.97 -25.62
N LEU A 280 19.55 2.26 -25.53
CA LEU A 280 20.05 3.56 -25.10
C LEU A 280 19.72 4.66 -26.11
N GLY A 281 19.65 4.34 -27.41
CA GLY A 281 19.26 5.27 -28.46
C GLY A 281 17.79 5.66 -28.35
N ALA A 282 16.92 4.67 -28.14
CA ALA A 282 15.48 4.87 -27.98
C ALA A 282 15.16 5.72 -26.74
N ILE A 283 15.85 5.45 -25.62
CA ILE A 283 15.64 6.22 -24.37
C ILE A 283 16.26 7.62 -24.47
N ALA A 284 17.44 7.77 -25.10
CA ALA A 284 18.08 9.07 -25.25
C ALA A 284 17.29 10.06 -26.13
N ALA A 285 16.40 9.58 -27.00
CA ALA A 285 15.52 10.44 -27.79
C ALA A 285 14.61 11.34 -26.94
N GLY A 286 14.37 10.99 -25.67
CA GLY A 286 13.60 11.78 -24.70
C GLY A 286 14.43 12.59 -23.71
N LEU A 287 15.77 12.60 -23.80
CA LEU A 287 16.67 13.17 -22.78
C LEU A 287 17.50 14.34 -23.34
N PRO A 288 17.85 15.34 -22.52
CA PRO A 288 18.72 16.44 -22.93
C PRO A 288 20.09 15.90 -23.36
N ARG A 289 20.50 16.25 -24.58
CA ARG A 289 21.62 15.67 -25.34
C ARG A 289 22.93 15.55 -24.56
N GLN A 290 23.13 14.39 -23.94
CA GLN A 290 24.43 13.77 -23.69
C GLN A 290 24.31 12.31 -24.11
N ALA A 291 25.24 11.83 -24.92
CA ALA A 291 25.21 10.44 -25.40
C ALA A 291 25.42 9.50 -24.20
N LEU A 292 24.32 8.93 -23.70
CA LEU A 292 24.36 7.81 -22.76
C LEU A 292 25.19 6.70 -23.40
N ARG A 293 26.29 6.32 -22.76
CA ARG A 293 27.11 5.17 -23.17
C ARG A 293 27.13 4.15 -22.07
N ALA A 294 26.90 2.89 -22.42
CA ALA A 294 26.85 1.78 -21.48
C ALA A 294 28.13 1.67 -20.62
N ASP A 295 29.30 2.05 -21.14
CA ASP A 295 30.59 2.03 -20.44
C ASP A 295 30.75 3.14 -19.38
N ARG A 296 29.78 4.05 -19.27
CA ARG A 296 29.76 5.18 -18.32
C ARG A 296 28.50 5.23 -17.45
N LEU A 297 27.71 4.16 -17.44
CA LEU A 297 26.48 4.06 -16.69
C LEU A 297 26.59 2.97 -15.62
N ALA A 298 26.03 3.24 -14.45
CA ALA A 298 25.65 2.22 -13.48
C ALA A 298 24.13 2.15 -13.41
N LEU A 299 23.60 0.94 -13.21
CA LEU A 299 22.20 0.68 -12.95
C LEU A 299 22.05 0.27 -11.49
N THR A 300 21.13 0.90 -10.76
CA THR A 300 20.84 0.57 -9.36
C THR A 300 19.35 0.48 -9.11
N SER A 301 18.94 -0.34 -8.15
CA SER A 301 17.59 -0.39 -7.61
C SER A 301 17.67 -0.27 -6.09
N GLY A 302 17.02 0.74 -5.51
CA GLY A 302 17.14 1.03 -4.07
C GLY A 302 18.57 1.27 -3.59
N GLY A 303 19.44 1.79 -4.47
CA GLY A 303 20.87 2.00 -4.19
C GLY A 303 21.76 0.76 -4.37
N VAL A 304 21.19 -0.42 -4.63
CA VAL A 304 21.95 -1.66 -4.87
C VAL A 304 22.25 -1.79 -6.37
N PRO A 305 23.51 -2.09 -6.79
CA PRO A 305 23.86 -2.34 -8.18
C PRO A 305 23.06 -3.50 -8.78
N VAL A 306 22.61 -3.33 -10.03
CA VAL A 306 21.87 -4.34 -10.78
C VAL A 306 22.74 -4.86 -11.93
N ALA A 307 22.84 -6.18 -12.05
CA ALA A 307 23.62 -6.82 -13.09
C ALA A 307 22.92 -6.73 -14.46
N THR A 308 23.74 -6.56 -15.50
CA THR A 308 23.30 -6.32 -16.87
C THR A 308 24.08 -7.16 -17.86
N ARG A 309 23.51 -7.38 -19.05
CA ARG A 309 24.19 -8.01 -20.18
C ARG A 309 24.13 -7.07 -21.38
N PRO A 310 25.26 -6.60 -21.93
CA PRO A 310 25.24 -5.78 -23.14
C PRO A 310 24.54 -6.48 -24.30
N PHE A 311 23.84 -5.72 -25.13
CA PHE A 311 23.36 -6.21 -26.41
C PHE A 311 24.54 -6.64 -27.30
N PRO A 312 24.35 -7.57 -28.24
CA PRO A 312 25.40 -7.97 -29.18
C PRO A 312 25.96 -6.80 -30.01
N ASP A 313 25.15 -5.78 -30.28
CA ASP A 313 25.53 -4.56 -31.02
C ASP A 313 26.12 -3.44 -30.14
N GLY A 314 26.12 -3.62 -28.81
CA GLY A 314 26.58 -2.64 -27.83
C GLY A 314 25.72 -1.37 -27.70
N GLN A 315 24.54 -1.31 -28.33
CA GLN A 315 23.64 -0.13 -28.30
C GLN A 315 22.68 -0.11 -27.10
N GLY A 316 22.78 -1.12 -26.24
CA GLY A 316 21.93 -1.27 -25.08
C GLY A 316 22.36 -2.43 -24.21
N PHE A 317 21.48 -2.80 -23.29
CA PHE A 317 21.71 -3.92 -22.39
C PHE A 317 20.40 -4.54 -21.91
N TYR A 318 20.49 -5.80 -21.49
CA TYR A 318 19.45 -6.52 -20.78
C TYR A 318 19.70 -6.46 -19.28
N PHE A 319 18.64 -6.49 -18.49
CA PHE A 319 18.72 -6.74 -17.05
C PHE A 319 17.47 -7.51 -16.60
N PHE A 320 17.61 -8.29 -15.52
CA PHE A 320 16.43 -8.87 -14.88
C PHE A 320 15.86 -7.84 -13.92
N GLY A 321 14.64 -7.38 -14.19
CA GLY A 321 13.91 -6.50 -13.31
C GLY A 321 13.06 -7.33 -12.37
N ASP A 322 12.94 -6.88 -11.13
CA ASP A 322 11.95 -7.36 -10.16
C ASP A 322 10.89 -6.28 -9.93
N ALA A 323 9.66 -6.68 -9.64
CA ALA A 323 8.63 -5.76 -9.16
C ALA A 323 8.59 -5.76 -7.65
N ARG A 324 8.87 -4.61 -7.06
CA ARG A 324 8.52 -4.34 -5.67
C ARG A 324 7.14 -3.70 -5.65
N HIS A 325 6.13 -4.53 -5.47
CA HIS A 325 4.81 -4.04 -5.12
C HIS A 325 4.86 -3.52 -3.69
N THR A 326 4.48 -2.26 -3.52
CA THR A 326 4.33 -1.61 -2.21
C THR A 326 2.93 -1.02 -2.14
N LEU A 327 2.45 -0.69 -0.94
CA LEU A 327 1.16 -0.02 -0.75
C LEU A 327 1.03 1.32 -1.50
N TYR A 328 2.15 1.87 -1.96
CA TYR A 328 2.27 3.22 -2.51
C TYR A 328 2.72 3.25 -3.98
N ALA A 329 3.12 2.10 -4.55
CA ALA A 329 3.63 2.01 -5.91
C ALA A 329 3.48 0.60 -6.49
N ASP A 330 3.03 0.53 -7.74
CA ASP A 330 2.86 -0.67 -8.56
C ASP A 330 4.07 -0.98 -9.45
N THR A 331 5.08 -0.11 -9.46
CA THR A 331 6.34 -0.28 -10.18
C THR A 331 7.53 0.01 -9.28
N ASP A 332 8.63 -0.73 -9.46
CA ASP A 332 9.91 -0.37 -8.84
C ASP A 332 10.69 0.62 -9.71
N ILE A 333 11.55 1.42 -9.09
CA ILE A 333 12.33 2.46 -9.75
C ILE A 333 13.80 2.06 -9.82
N TYR A 334 14.29 1.94 -11.05
CA TYR A 334 15.70 1.67 -11.36
C TYR A 334 16.36 2.95 -11.84
N ARG A 335 17.56 3.26 -11.33
CA ARG A 335 18.27 4.51 -11.60
C ARG A 335 19.54 4.28 -12.39
N PHE A 336 19.67 5.03 -13.48
CA PHE A 336 20.92 5.30 -14.17
C PHE A 336 21.69 6.38 -13.43
N THR A 337 22.97 6.14 -13.20
CA THR A 337 23.92 7.14 -12.67
C THR A 337 25.25 7.01 -13.39
N PRO A 338 26.15 8.02 -13.34
CA PRO A 338 27.50 7.88 -13.85
C PRO A 338 28.22 6.77 -13.11
N GLY A 339 28.78 5.81 -13.84
CA GLY A 339 29.43 4.66 -13.23
C GLY A 339 29.79 3.58 -14.23
N LYS A 340 29.82 2.33 -13.78
CA LYS A 340 30.09 1.16 -14.61
C LYS A 340 29.02 0.11 -14.38
N LEU A 341 28.51 -0.47 -15.47
CA LEU A 341 27.53 -1.53 -15.41
C LEU A 341 28.16 -2.78 -14.79
N THR A 342 27.43 -3.40 -13.88
CA THR A 342 27.77 -4.72 -13.32
C THR A 342 27.38 -5.78 -14.34
N PRO A 343 28.27 -6.72 -14.73
CA PRO A 343 27.92 -7.77 -15.69
C PRO A 343 27.13 -8.90 -15.02
N ILE A 344 26.16 -9.46 -15.74
CA ILE A 344 25.62 -10.80 -15.45
C ILE A 344 26.77 -11.79 -15.62
N LEU A 345 27.04 -12.58 -14.59
CA LEU A 345 28.12 -13.55 -14.63
C LEU A 345 27.74 -14.72 -15.53
N GLY A 346 28.69 -15.12 -16.38
CA GLY A 346 28.56 -16.27 -17.25
C GLY A 346 28.46 -17.60 -16.48
N PRO A 347 27.99 -18.65 -17.15
CA PRO A 347 28.05 -19.98 -16.58
C PRO A 347 29.51 -20.45 -16.50
N ASP A 348 29.82 -21.33 -15.53
CA ASP A 348 31.01 -22.16 -15.62
C ASP A 348 30.84 -23.16 -16.77
N ASP A 349 31.93 -23.57 -17.43
CA ASP A 349 31.87 -24.60 -18.47
C ASP A 349 31.27 -25.90 -17.89
N ALA A 350 30.13 -26.34 -18.45
CA ALA A 350 29.46 -27.56 -18.04
C ALA A 350 29.17 -28.47 -19.25
N ALA A 351 29.18 -29.78 -19.02
CA ALA A 351 28.86 -30.76 -20.06
C ALA A 351 27.40 -30.61 -20.53
N PRO A 352 27.11 -30.87 -21.82
CA PRO A 352 25.74 -30.89 -22.33
C PRO A 352 24.85 -31.84 -21.52
N VAL A 353 23.61 -31.44 -21.31
CA VAL A 353 22.62 -32.20 -20.53
C VAL A 353 21.59 -32.80 -21.47
N ALA A 354 21.33 -34.09 -21.32
CA ALA A 354 20.31 -34.77 -22.12
C ALA A 354 18.90 -34.29 -21.71
N PRO A 355 18.03 -33.97 -22.67
CA PRO A 355 16.68 -33.48 -22.39
C PRO A 355 15.79 -34.57 -21.79
N VAL A 356 14.86 -34.17 -20.91
CA VAL A 356 13.82 -35.01 -20.31
C VAL A 356 12.45 -34.64 -20.90
N ALA A 357 11.58 -35.62 -21.11
CA ALA A 357 10.23 -35.40 -21.66
C ALA A 357 9.20 -35.15 -20.54
N ASP A 358 8.14 -34.40 -20.88
CA ASP A 358 6.92 -34.24 -20.07
C ASP A 358 7.13 -33.78 -18.62
N GLY A 359 8.15 -32.94 -18.39
CA GLY A 359 8.44 -32.40 -17.07
C GLY A 359 7.34 -31.48 -16.55
N THR A 360 7.06 -31.60 -15.25
CA THR A 360 6.21 -30.67 -14.49
C THR A 360 6.96 -30.17 -13.26
N PHE A 361 6.49 -29.05 -12.71
CA PHE A 361 6.96 -28.52 -11.44
C PHE A 361 5.77 -27.96 -10.64
N ALA A 362 5.94 -27.86 -9.33
CA ALA A 362 4.96 -27.21 -8.46
C ALA A 362 4.98 -25.69 -8.71
N GLU A 363 3.85 -25.14 -9.12
CA GLU A 363 3.65 -23.70 -9.30
C GLU A 363 2.73 -23.16 -8.19
N THR A 364 3.07 -21.98 -7.68
CA THR A 364 2.20 -21.20 -6.80
C THR A 364 1.96 -19.85 -7.44
N LEU A 365 0.75 -19.68 -7.95
CA LEU A 365 0.31 -18.45 -8.59
C LEU A 365 -0.48 -17.60 -7.58
N ALA A 366 0.04 -16.42 -7.23
CA ALA A 366 -0.71 -15.39 -6.52
C ALA A 366 -1.35 -14.43 -7.54
N VAL A 367 -2.65 -14.19 -7.41
CA VAL A 367 -3.43 -13.30 -8.29
C VAL A 367 -4.24 -12.33 -7.45
N GLU A 368 -3.92 -11.06 -7.58
CA GLU A 368 -4.63 -9.95 -6.93
C GLU A 368 -4.69 -8.74 -7.88
N ARG A 369 -5.48 -7.73 -7.52
CA ARG A 369 -5.51 -6.44 -8.22
C ARG A 369 -5.75 -5.32 -7.21
N ASP A 370 -4.85 -4.37 -7.09
CA ASP A 370 -5.03 -3.25 -6.16
C ASP A 370 -5.99 -2.20 -6.75
N ARG A 371 -7.29 -2.40 -6.57
CA ARG A 371 -8.33 -1.55 -7.17
C ARG A 371 -9.04 -0.65 -6.18
N LEU A 372 -9.26 -1.16 -4.97
CA LEU A 372 -10.12 -0.53 -3.99
C LEU A 372 -9.34 -0.28 -2.70
N PRO A 373 -9.02 0.98 -2.37
CA PRO A 373 -8.46 1.29 -1.07
C PRO A 373 -9.57 1.23 -0.02
N ALA A 374 -9.35 0.46 1.05
CA ALA A 374 -10.21 0.39 2.22
C ALA A 374 -9.43 0.73 3.50
N PRO A 375 -8.95 1.99 3.69
CA PRO A 375 -8.14 2.34 4.87
C PRO A 375 -8.89 2.16 6.20
N ALA A 376 -10.21 1.92 6.18
CA ALA A 376 -11.00 1.60 7.35
C ALA A 376 -10.85 0.16 7.87
N VAL A 377 -10.20 -0.75 7.12
CA VAL A 377 -10.05 -2.15 7.55
C VAL A 377 -8.88 -2.37 8.52
N THR A 378 -7.89 -1.48 8.50
CA THR A 378 -6.67 -1.62 9.31
C THR A 378 -6.29 -0.28 9.94
N ARG A 379 -5.60 -0.36 11.08
CA ARG A 379 -4.98 0.80 11.75
C ARG A 379 -3.46 0.84 11.54
N ASN A 380 -2.89 -0.26 11.04
CA ASN A 380 -1.48 -0.32 10.73
C ASN A 380 -1.27 0.26 9.33
N PRO A 381 -0.57 1.40 9.18
CA PRO A 381 -0.30 2.00 7.88
C PRO A 381 0.56 1.11 6.97
N GLU A 382 1.26 0.12 7.54
CA GLU A 382 2.04 -0.87 6.81
C GLU A 382 1.25 -2.13 6.45
N SER A 383 0.00 -2.24 6.90
CA SER A 383 -0.86 -3.35 6.49
C SER A 383 -1.50 -3.06 5.14
N ASP A 384 -1.72 -4.12 4.38
CA ASP A 384 -2.46 -4.02 3.14
C ASP A 384 -3.90 -3.54 3.38
N TYR A 385 -4.25 -2.51 2.64
CA TYR A 385 -5.59 -1.92 2.59
C TYR A 385 -6.09 -1.81 1.15
N TRP A 386 -5.38 -2.38 0.18
CA TRP A 386 -5.82 -2.51 -1.19
C TRP A 386 -6.53 -3.86 -1.36
N PHE A 387 -7.63 -3.82 -2.10
CA PHE A 387 -8.43 -5.00 -2.39
C PHE A 387 -8.81 -5.03 -3.86
N TRP A 388 -8.97 -6.24 -4.40
CA TRP A 388 -9.47 -6.45 -5.76
C TRP A 388 -10.90 -6.00 -5.89
N ASP A 389 -11.76 -6.49 -5.02
CA ASP A 389 -13.19 -6.18 -5.09
C ASP A 389 -13.85 -6.32 -3.72
N TYR A 390 -15.16 -6.14 -3.65
CA TYR A 390 -15.98 -6.43 -2.48
C TYR A 390 -17.28 -7.13 -2.86
N LEU A 391 -17.85 -7.84 -1.89
CA LEU A 391 -19.18 -8.41 -1.93
C LEU A 391 -20.04 -7.80 -0.82
N TYR A 392 -21.33 -7.66 -1.09
CA TYR A 392 -22.28 -7.11 -0.13
C TYR A 392 -23.43 -8.08 0.07
N ALA A 393 -23.50 -8.73 1.23
CA ALA A 393 -24.49 -9.76 1.48
C ALA A 393 -25.92 -9.18 1.54
N GLY A 394 -26.85 -9.77 0.78
CA GLY A 394 -28.23 -9.34 0.73
C GLY A 394 -28.53 -8.24 -0.31
N ASP A 395 -27.53 -7.78 -1.07
CA ASP A 395 -27.73 -6.99 -2.27
C ASP A 395 -27.58 -7.87 -3.52
N PRO A 396 -28.66 -8.13 -4.29
CA PRO A 396 -28.61 -9.05 -5.44
C PRO A 396 -27.61 -8.67 -6.55
N ALA A 397 -27.21 -7.40 -6.64
CA ALA A 397 -26.24 -6.93 -7.63
C ALA A 397 -24.79 -7.06 -7.15
N LEU A 398 -24.56 -7.27 -5.85
CA LEU A 398 -23.23 -7.23 -5.22
C LEU A 398 -22.90 -8.48 -4.41
N GLU A 399 -23.88 -9.34 -4.11
CA GLU A 399 -23.68 -10.51 -3.27
C GLU A 399 -22.97 -11.65 -3.99
N THR A 400 -23.01 -11.71 -5.32
CA THR A 400 -22.30 -12.72 -6.13
C THR A 400 -21.42 -12.08 -7.19
N LYS A 401 -20.15 -12.50 -7.26
CA LYS A 401 -19.17 -12.03 -8.25
C LYS A 401 -18.32 -13.18 -8.78
N THR A 402 -17.94 -13.09 -10.05
CA THR A 402 -17.09 -14.07 -10.73
C THR A 402 -15.79 -13.43 -11.18
N PHE A 403 -14.67 -14.10 -10.92
CA PHE A 403 -13.32 -13.66 -11.19
C PHE A 403 -12.63 -14.64 -12.15
N ALA A 404 -11.92 -14.11 -13.14
CA ALA A 404 -11.10 -14.90 -14.04
C ALA A 404 -9.70 -15.10 -13.44
N VAL A 405 -9.28 -16.36 -13.31
CA VAL A 405 -7.97 -16.76 -12.78
C VAL A 405 -7.31 -17.72 -13.77
N ALA A 406 -6.19 -17.30 -14.36
CA ALA A 406 -5.50 -18.09 -15.38
C ALA A 406 -4.47 -19.03 -14.74
N THR A 407 -4.49 -20.33 -15.06
CA THR A 407 -3.49 -21.32 -14.65
C THR A 407 -2.77 -21.88 -15.89
N PRO A 408 -1.84 -21.12 -16.49
CA PRO A 408 -1.18 -21.50 -17.73
C PRO A 408 -0.30 -22.74 -17.55
N GLY A 409 -0.46 -23.73 -18.43
CA GLY A 409 0.27 -24.98 -18.40
C GLY A 409 -0.17 -25.94 -17.30
N ALA A 410 -1.38 -25.78 -16.73
CA ALA A 410 -1.89 -26.71 -15.75
C ALA A 410 -1.89 -28.15 -16.28
N ALA A 411 -1.22 -29.06 -15.56
CA ALA A 411 -1.01 -30.43 -16.02
C ALA A 411 -2.29 -31.28 -15.98
N GLY A 412 -3.26 -30.91 -15.13
CA GLY A 412 -4.47 -31.70 -14.88
C GLY A 412 -4.23 -32.94 -14.02
N SER A 413 -3.07 -33.03 -13.36
CA SER A 413 -2.66 -34.13 -12.49
C SER A 413 -1.81 -33.61 -11.31
N GLY A 414 -1.56 -34.46 -10.32
CA GLY A 414 -0.78 -34.11 -9.14
C GLY A 414 -1.57 -33.30 -8.10
N ALA A 415 -0.85 -32.63 -7.20
CA ALA A 415 -1.45 -31.79 -6.17
C ALA A 415 -1.99 -30.48 -6.77
N ALA A 416 -3.18 -30.07 -6.33
CA ALA A 416 -3.77 -28.78 -6.66
C ALA A 416 -4.56 -28.21 -5.47
N ALA A 417 -4.48 -26.90 -5.27
CA ALA A 417 -5.23 -26.20 -4.24
C ALA A 417 -5.60 -24.77 -4.68
N LEU A 418 -6.73 -24.26 -4.15
CA LEU A 418 -7.14 -22.86 -4.27
C LEU A 418 -7.26 -22.27 -2.86
N THR A 419 -6.59 -21.15 -2.63
CA THR A 419 -6.81 -20.30 -1.46
C THR A 419 -7.48 -19.01 -1.89
N VAL A 420 -8.64 -18.69 -1.32
CA VAL A 420 -9.32 -17.39 -1.48
C VAL A 420 -8.97 -16.52 -0.28
N ARG A 421 -8.34 -15.37 -0.51
CA ARG A 421 -7.95 -14.41 0.53
C ARG A 421 -8.99 -13.30 0.59
N LEU A 422 -9.64 -13.17 1.74
CA LEU A 422 -10.75 -12.28 2.00
C LEU A 422 -10.45 -11.41 3.22
N HIS A 423 -11.22 -10.35 3.39
CA HIS A 423 -11.20 -9.53 4.60
C HIS A 423 -12.61 -9.12 5.00
N GLY A 424 -12.92 -9.19 6.29
CA GLY A 424 -14.17 -8.63 6.81
C GLY A 424 -14.20 -7.11 6.64
N GLY A 425 -15.23 -6.56 6.03
CA GLY A 425 -15.40 -5.13 5.84
C GLY A 425 -16.20 -4.45 6.96
N THR A 426 -16.88 -5.24 7.80
CA THR A 426 -17.71 -4.78 8.91
C THR A 426 -17.38 -5.53 10.21
N ASP A 427 -17.68 -4.90 11.34
CA ASP A 427 -17.56 -5.47 12.68
C ASP A 427 -18.72 -4.98 13.53
N THR A 428 -19.84 -5.70 13.44
CA THR A 428 -21.08 -5.36 14.16
C THR A 428 -21.16 -5.99 15.55
N GLY A 429 -20.13 -6.73 15.97
CA GLY A 429 -20.15 -7.58 17.16
C GLY A 429 -20.97 -8.87 17.01
N THR A 430 -21.47 -9.19 15.80
CA THR A 430 -22.24 -10.40 15.52
C THR A 430 -21.32 -11.60 15.22
N PHE A 431 -21.62 -12.77 15.78
CA PHE A 431 -20.90 -14.00 15.47
C PHE A 431 -21.18 -14.47 14.03
N ALA A 432 -20.16 -14.96 13.32
CA ALA A 432 -20.27 -15.47 11.95
C ALA A 432 -20.88 -14.44 10.98
N GLU A 433 -20.55 -13.15 11.18
CA GLU A 433 -21.09 -12.02 10.41
C GLU A 433 -20.84 -12.16 8.90
N HIS A 434 -19.67 -12.68 8.53
CA HIS A 434 -19.30 -12.92 7.16
C HIS A 434 -19.47 -14.39 6.82
N GLN A 435 -20.14 -14.66 5.71
CA GLN A 435 -20.28 -15.99 5.14
C GLN A 435 -20.08 -15.91 3.63
N VAL A 436 -19.14 -16.68 3.08
CA VAL A 436 -18.85 -16.68 1.64
C VAL A 436 -18.79 -18.11 1.13
N ALA A 437 -19.60 -18.41 0.11
CA ALA A 437 -19.52 -19.65 -0.64
C ALA A 437 -18.62 -19.50 -1.87
N VAL A 438 -17.84 -20.54 -2.20
CA VAL A 438 -16.84 -20.52 -3.27
C VAL A 438 -17.14 -21.62 -4.30
N ARG A 439 -17.18 -21.25 -5.57
CA ARG A 439 -17.24 -22.18 -6.71
C ARG A 439 -16.05 -21.99 -7.64
N LEU A 440 -15.53 -23.09 -8.18
CA LEU A 440 -14.53 -23.10 -9.24
C LEU A 440 -15.11 -23.81 -10.46
N ASN A 441 -15.15 -23.11 -11.60
CA ASN A 441 -15.69 -23.62 -12.87
C ASN A 441 -17.11 -24.25 -12.72
N GLY A 442 -17.94 -23.66 -11.85
CA GLY A 442 -19.30 -24.11 -11.54
C GLY A 442 -19.41 -25.17 -10.44
N VAL A 443 -18.30 -25.80 -10.01
CA VAL A 443 -18.28 -26.79 -8.93
C VAL A 443 -18.18 -26.08 -7.57
N LEU A 444 -19.05 -26.43 -6.63
CA LEU A 444 -19.02 -25.91 -5.26
C LEU A 444 -17.84 -26.54 -4.50
N LEU A 445 -16.93 -25.70 -4.01
CA LEU A 445 -15.80 -26.12 -3.19
C LEU A 445 -16.15 -26.13 -1.70
N GLY A 446 -16.96 -25.17 -1.26
CA GLY A 446 -17.41 -25.04 0.13
C GLY A 446 -17.71 -23.60 0.50
N ASP A 447 -17.79 -23.35 1.81
CA ASP A 447 -18.02 -22.04 2.40
C ASP A 447 -17.03 -21.71 3.52
N GLY A 448 -16.91 -20.42 3.83
CA GLY A 448 -16.15 -19.92 4.95
C GLY A 448 -16.95 -18.91 5.75
N SER A 449 -16.77 -18.91 7.06
CA SER A 449 -17.39 -17.94 7.97
C SER A 449 -16.41 -17.40 9.02
N TRP A 450 -16.54 -16.11 9.34
CA TRP A 450 -15.76 -15.40 10.34
C TRP A 450 -16.49 -14.12 10.80
N SER A 451 -15.94 -13.45 11.81
CA SER A 451 -16.47 -12.19 12.36
C SER A 451 -15.42 -11.09 12.33
N GLY A 452 -15.90 -9.86 12.33
CA GLY A 452 -15.11 -8.65 12.46
C GLY A 452 -14.24 -8.33 11.25
N ARG A 453 -13.60 -7.16 11.32
CA ARG A 453 -12.69 -6.65 10.28
C ARG A 453 -11.34 -7.36 10.34
N THR A 454 -11.34 -8.64 9.97
CA THR A 454 -10.16 -9.51 10.00
C THR A 454 -9.92 -10.18 8.66
N ALA A 455 -8.65 -10.42 8.34
CA ALA A 455 -8.26 -11.21 7.18
C ALA A 455 -8.66 -12.68 7.36
N ARG A 456 -9.11 -13.30 6.27
CA ARG A 456 -9.52 -14.70 6.24
C ARG A 456 -9.05 -15.38 4.96
N ALA A 457 -8.32 -16.48 5.09
CA ALA A 457 -7.96 -17.35 3.97
C ALA A 457 -8.84 -18.61 3.99
N LEU A 458 -9.52 -18.90 2.88
CA LEU A 458 -10.28 -20.12 2.66
C LEU A 458 -9.49 -21.04 1.76
N HIS A 459 -9.00 -22.16 2.29
CA HIS A 459 -8.14 -23.11 1.58
C HIS A 459 -8.93 -24.35 1.17
N PHE A 460 -8.84 -24.72 -0.12
CA PHE A 460 -9.51 -25.87 -0.71
C PHE A 460 -8.52 -26.73 -1.48
N THR A 461 -8.39 -28.01 -1.09
CA THR A 461 -7.74 -29.01 -1.95
C THR A 461 -8.65 -29.33 -3.14
N LEU A 462 -8.07 -29.39 -4.33
CA LEU A 462 -8.81 -29.57 -5.58
C LEU A 462 -8.53 -30.95 -6.20
N ASP A 463 -9.52 -31.48 -6.91
CA ASP A 463 -9.21 -32.42 -8.00
C ASP A 463 -8.48 -31.61 -9.10
N PRO A 464 -7.25 -31.97 -9.47
CA PRO A 464 -6.48 -31.23 -10.48
C PRO A 464 -7.18 -31.20 -11.84
N ALA A 465 -8.10 -32.14 -12.14
CA ALA A 465 -8.90 -32.13 -13.36
C ALA A 465 -9.93 -30.98 -13.41
N LEU A 466 -10.19 -30.31 -12.27
CA LEU A 466 -11.05 -29.14 -12.21
C LEU A 466 -10.38 -27.88 -12.76
N LEU A 467 -9.04 -27.83 -12.76
CA LEU A 467 -8.27 -26.74 -13.33
C LEU A 467 -8.14 -26.88 -14.84
N ARG A 468 -8.39 -25.77 -15.54
CA ARG A 468 -8.18 -25.66 -16.99
C ARG A 468 -6.81 -25.07 -17.27
N ASP A 469 -6.13 -25.55 -18.31
CA ASP A 469 -4.96 -24.87 -18.85
C ASP A 469 -5.40 -23.51 -19.45
N GLY A 470 -5.03 -22.41 -18.78
CA GLY A 470 -5.54 -21.08 -19.07
C GLY A 470 -6.67 -20.66 -18.13
N ASP A 471 -7.77 -20.12 -18.65
CA ASP A 471 -8.77 -19.41 -17.86
C ASP A 471 -9.68 -20.31 -17.01
N ASN A 472 -9.80 -19.97 -15.72
CA ASN A 472 -10.75 -20.53 -14.77
C ASN A 472 -11.66 -19.45 -14.21
N GLN A 473 -12.86 -19.85 -13.77
CA GLN A 473 -13.83 -18.97 -13.13
C GLN A 473 -13.96 -19.29 -11.65
N VAL A 474 -13.60 -18.35 -10.79
CA VAL A 474 -13.85 -18.41 -9.35
C VAL A 474 -15.05 -17.53 -9.05
N GLU A 475 -16.15 -18.13 -8.60
CA GLU A 475 -17.35 -17.41 -8.18
C GLU A 475 -17.44 -17.38 -6.65
N LEU A 476 -17.68 -16.19 -6.12
CA LEU A 476 -17.84 -15.93 -4.69
C LEU A 476 -19.27 -15.43 -4.46
N THR A 477 -19.95 -15.98 -3.46
CA THR A 477 -21.28 -15.53 -3.02
C THR A 477 -21.27 -15.22 -1.53
N ALA A 478 -21.41 -13.94 -1.18
CA ALA A 478 -21.60 -13.49 0.19
C ALA A 478 -23.04 -13.73 0.65
N ARG A 479 -23.20 -14.19 1.89
CA ARG A 479 -24.50 -14.48 2.52
C ARG A 479 -24.58 -13.82 3.89
N ARG A 480 -25.79 -13.46 4.29
CA ARG A 480 -26.05 -12.97 5.65
C ARG A 480 -26.16 -14.17 6.58
N GLY A 481 -25.43 -14.13 7.69
CA GLY A 481 -25.68 -15.03 8.81
C GLY A 481 -27.00 -14.71 9.50
N ASP A 482 -27.47 -15.63 10.36
CA ASP A 482 -28.69 -15.43 11.13
C ASP A 482 -28.56 -14.18 12.03
N GLY A 483 -29.52 -13.26 11.93
CA GLY A 483 -29.52 -12.01 12.69
C GLY A 483 -28.57 -10.92 12.18
N VAL A 484 -27.83 -11.16 11.08
CA VAL A 484 -26.93 -10.18 10.47
C VAL A 484 -27.72 -9.29 9.50
N ALA A 485 -27.75 -7.97 9.75
CA ALA A 485 -28.48 -7.03 8.91
C ALA A 485 -27.81 -6.79 7.54
N TYR A 486 -26.48 -6.68 7.55
CA TYR A 486 -25.61 -6.41 6.41
C TYR A 486 -24.23 -7.02 6.68
N SER A 487 -23.48 -7.33 5.61
CA SER A 487 -22.13 -7.87 5.70
C SER A 487 -21.34 -7.44 4.48
N LEU A 488 -20.31 -6.64 4.69
CA LEU A 488 -19.36 -6.24 3.65
C LEU A 488 -18.14 -7.14 3.73
N VAL A 489 -17.73 -7.72 2.60
CA VAL A 489 -16.53 -8.57 2.52
C VAL A 489 -15.66 -8.04 1.39
N TYR A 490 -14.38 -7.81 1.66
CA TYR A 490 -13.40 -7.50 0.63
C TYR A 490 -12.73 -8.78 0.11
N LEU A 491 -12.52 -8.85 -1.19
CA LEU A 491 -11.65 -9.82 -1.84
C LEU A 491 -10.28 -9.19 -2.00
N ASP A 492 -9.29 -9.79 -1.35
CA ASP A 492 -7.88 -9.45 -1.54
C ASP A 492 -7.36 -10.12 -2.83
N GLY A 493 -7.35 -11.45 -2.86
CA GLY A 493 -6.88 -12.19 -4.03
C GLY A 493 -7.04 -13.69 -3.92
N PHE A 494 -6.38 -14.40 -4.84
CA PHE A 494 -6.34 -15.85 -4.90
C PHE A 494 -4.89 -16.35 -4.91
N THR A 495 -4.66 -17.48 -4.25
CA THR A 495 -3.45 -18.28 -4.48
C THR A 495 -3.87 -19.61 -5.08
N VAL A 496 -3.31 -19.99 -6.22
CA VAL A 496 -3.52 -21.29 -6.86
C VAL A 496 -2.23 -22.08 -6.86
N GLU A 497 -2.27 -23.26 -6.28
CA GLU A 497 -1.16 -24.22 -6.29
C GLU A 497 -1.52 -25.34 -7.26
N TYR A 498 -0.62 -25.69 -8.17
CA TYR A 498 -0.86 -26.75 -9.15
C TYR A 498 0.44 -27.27 -9.78
N GLN A 499 0.38 -28.46 -10.37
CA GLN A 499 1.47 -28.94 -11.22
C GLN A 499 1.40 -28.25 -12.59
N ARG A 500 2.47 -27.54 -12.94
CA ARG A 500 2.61 -26.80 -14.18
C ARG A 500 3.59 -27.51 -15.10
N ARG A 501 3.25 -27.64 -16.38
CA ARG A 501 4.15 -28.18 -17.42
C ARG A 501 5.33 -27.24 -17.62
N CYS A 502 6.51 -27.81 -17.87
CA CYS A 502 7.71 -27.08 -18.29
C CYS A 502 7.59 -26.60 -19.75
N LEU A 503 6.59 -25.76 -20.01
CA LEU A 503 6.27 -25.21 -21.32
C LEU A 503 6.25 -23.68 -21.23
N ALA A 504 7.11 -23.04 -22.01
CA ALA A 504 7.20 -21.59 -22.08
C ALA A 504 5.96 -20.99 -22.73
N VAL A 505 5.57 -19.82 -22.24
CA VAL A 505 4.52 -18.97 -22.82
C VAL A 505 5.15 -17.64 -23.15
N ALA A 506 4.93 -17.12 -24.36
CA ALA A 506 5.57 -15.88 -24.84
C ALA A 506 7.10 -15.88 -24.67
N ASN A 507 7.73 -17.02 -25.03
CA ASN A 507 9.17 -17.27 -24.95
C ASN A 507 9.80 -17.05 -23.57
N ARG A 508 9.05 -17.30 -22.49
CA ARG A 508 9.58 -17.29 -21.14
C ARG A 508 8.87 -18.26 -20.20
N LEU A 509 9.57 -18.67 -19.15
CA LEU A 509 9.02 -19.42 -18.04
C LEU A 509 9.85 -19.14 -16.78
N ARG A 510 9.20 -18.77 -15.68
CA ARG A 510 9.81 -18.77 -14.34
C ARG A 510 9.56 -20.13 -13.70
N LEU A 511 10.58 -20.68 -13.07
CA LEU A 511 10.56 -21.98 -12.42
C LEU A 511 11.09 -21.85 -10.99
N ARG A 512 10.39 -22.46 -10.03
CA ARG A 512 10.75 -22.45 -8.60
C ARG A 512 10.55 -23.83 -8.02
N GLY A 513 11.15 -24.10 -6.85
CA GLY A 513 10.93 -25.34 -6.12
C GLY A 513 11.26 -26.60 -6.95
N LEU A 514 12.30 -26.53 -7.76
CA LEU A 514 12.71 -27.61 -8.65
C LEU A 514 13.49 -28.67 -7.85
N ASP A 515 13.01 -29.92 -7.92
CA ASP A 515 13.60 -31.06 -7.22
C ASP A 515 14.20 -32.13 -8.16
N GLU A 516 13.95 -32.01 -9.47
CA GLU A 516 14.44 -32.93 -10.51
C GLU A 516 15.91 -32.66 -10.89
N ASP A 517 16.63 -33.72 -11.27
CA ASP A 517 18.05 -33.63 -11.65
C ASP A 517 18.29 -32.83 -12.93
N VAL A 518 17.30 -32.84 -13.84
CA VAL A 518 17.32 -32.15 -15.12
C VAL A 518 15.94 -31.59 -15.40
N ILE A 519 15.91 -30.33 -15.82
CA ILE A 519 14.69 -29.67 -16.29
C ILE A 519 14.85 -29.33 -17.75
N THR A 520 13.83 -29.65 -18.54
CA THR A 520 13.72 -29.27 -19.95
C THR A 520 12.49 -28.40 -20.13
N VAL A 521 12.70 -27.17 -20.56
CA VAL A 521 11.62 -26.22 -20.90
C VAL A 521 11.47 -26.16 -22.41
N ALA A 522 10.29 -26.51 -22.92
CA ALA A 522 9.97 -26.47 -24.35
C ALA A 522 9.06 -25.28 -24.70
N GLY A 523 8.62 -25.18 -25.96
CA GLY A 523 7.58 -24.22 -26.38
C GLY A 523 8.11 -22.85 -26.82
N PHE A 524 9.43 -22.71 -27.02
CA PHE A 524 10.01 -21.48 -27.55
C PHE A 524 9.93 -21.45 -29.08
N ASP A 525 9.72 -20.26 -29.64
CA ASP A 525 9.74 -19.98 -31.08
C ASP A 525 11.00 -19.21 -31.52
N ARG A 526 11.99 -19.09 -30.62
CA ARG A 526 13.32 -18.48 -30.82
C ARG A 526 14.42 -19.42 -30.33
N ASP A 527 15.63 -19.27 -30.88
CA ASP A 527 16.82 -20.09 -30.58
C ASP A 527 17.82 -19.40 -29.65
N ASP A 528 17.69 -18.10 -29.40
CA ASP A 528 18.54 -17.31 -28.51
C ASP A 528 18.14 -17.47 -27.03
N LEU A 529 18.04 -18.72 -26.60
CA LEU A 529 17.57 -19.08 -25.26
C LEU A 529 18.68 -18.95 -24.21
N ALA A 530 18.28 -18.59 -23.00
CA ALA A 530 19.10 -18.71 -21.80
C ALA A 530 18.25 -19.12 -20.59
N VAL A 531 18.95 -19.62 -19.58
CA VAL A 531 18.41 -19.83 -18.25
C VAL A 531 19.18 -18.93 -17.29
N LEU A 532 18.46 -18.12 -16.54
CA LEU A 532 19.02 -17.26 -15.49
C LEU A 532 18.66 -17.84 -14.13
N ASP A 533 19.64 -18.03 -13.25
CA ASP A 533 19.39 -18.10 -11.81
C ASP A 533 19.03 -16.69 -11.34
N VAL A 534 17.80 -16.52 -10.88
CA VAL A 534 17.20 -15.26 -10.44
C VAL A 534 16.82 -15.31 -8.96
N THR A 535 17.46 -16.19 -8.16
CA THR A 535 17.29 -16.21 -6.70
C THR A 535 17.59 -14.87 -6.07
N ASP A 536 18.62 -14.17 -6.57
CA ASP A 536 18.82 -12.74 -6.32
C ASP A 536 18.59 -11.98 -7.64
N PRO A 537 17.46 -11.26 -7.79
CA PRO A 537 17.14 -10.58 -9.03
C PRO A 537 18.06 -9.38 -9.32
N ALA A 538 18.79 -8.85 -8.34
CA ALA A 538 19.75 -7.77 -8.57
C ALA A 538 21.05 -8.31 -9.19
N VAL A 539 21.40 -9.58 -8.94
CA VAL A 539 22.63 -10.21 -9.45
C VAL A 539 22.36 -11.59 -10.06
N PRO A 540 21.51 -11.69 -11.10
CA PRO A 540 21.24 -12.96 -11.74
C PRO A 540 22.51 -13.55 -12.36
N ARG A 541 22.56 -14.88 -12.43
CA ARG A 541 23.67 -15.63 -13.04
C ARG A 541 23.17 -16.46 -14.21
N LEU A 542 23.99 -16.59 -15.25
CA LEU A 542 23.70 -17.52 -16.33
C LEU A 542 23.88 -18.96 -15.84
N GLN A 543 22.83 -19.77 -16.00
CA GLN A 543 22.87 -21.19 -15.72
C GLN A 543 23.36 -21.95 -16.96
N PRO A 544 24.34 -22.87 -16.84
CA PRO A 544 24.74 -23.72 -17.95
C PRO A 544 23.53 -24.52 -18.48
N ALA A 545 23.29 -24.43 -19.78
CA ALA A 545 22.13 -25.05 -20.41
C ALA A 545 22.44 -25.53 -21.84
N THR A 546 21.70 -26.54 -22.28
CA THR A 546 21.75 -27.09 -23.64
C THR A 546 20.50 -26.66 -24.40
N VAL A 547 20.67 -26.08 -25.59
CA VAL A 547 19.58 -25.64 -26.46
C VAL A 547 19.51 -26.56 -27.67
N ASP A 548 18.33 -27.07 -27.98
CA ASP A 548 18.08 -27.89 -29.17
C ASP A 548 16.66 -27.70 -29.70
N PHE A 549 16.43 -28.14 -30.94
CA PHE A 549 15.12 -28.08 -31.59
C PHE A 549 14.51 -29.48 -31.69
N ALA A 550 13.34 -29.68 -31.09
CA ALA A 550 12.65 -30.96 -31.09
C ALA A 550 11.13 -30.78 -31.00
N ALA A 551 10.38 -31.72 -31.57
CA ALA A 551 8.91 -31.71 -31.54
C ALA A 551 8.26 -30.37 -31.97
N GLY A 552 8.89 -29.65 -32.91
CA GLY A 552 8.34 -28.42 -33.49
C GLY A 552 8.58 -27.14 -32.68
N SER A 553 9.37 -27.17 -31.62
CA SER A 553 9.75 -25.97 -30.85
C SER A 553 11.22 -26.02 -30.42
N TRP A 554 11.77 -24.85 -30.09
CA TRP A 554 13.04 -24.77 -29.37
C TRP A 554 12.81 -25.13 -27.90
N ARG A 555 13.79 -25.80 -27.31
CA ARG A 555 13.80 -26.15 -25.89
C ARG A 555 15.17 -25.89 -25.27
N VAL A 556 15.18 -25.70 -23.95
CA VAL A 556 16.39 -25.52 -23.15
C VAL A 556 16.40 -26.50 -21.99
N SER A 557 17.53 -27.18 -21.79
CA SER A 557 17.70 -28.19 -20.74
C SER A 557 18.87 -27.83 -19.81
N PHE A 558 18.66 -27.91 -18.51
CA PHE A 558 19.66 -27.53 -17.49
C PHE A 558 19.52 -28.37 -16.23
N ARG A 559 20.54 -28.34 -15.38
CA ARG A 559 20.51 -28.96 -14.04
C ARG A 559 20.22 -27.87 -13.00
N PRO A 560 19.09 -27.89 -12.30
CA PRO A 560 18.82 -26.94 -11.23
C PRO A 560 19.59 -27.27 -9.95
N GLU A 561 19.83 -26.27 -9.12
CA GLU A 561 20.20 -26.43 -7.71
C GLU A 561 18.95 -26.28 -6.83
N ARG A 562 18.86 -27.10 -5.77
CA ARG A 562 17.72 -27.03 -4.83
C ARG A 562 17.65 -25.67 -4.15
N GLY A 563 16.44 -25.14 -4.04
CA GLY A 563 16.17 -23.85 -3.40
C GLY A 563 16.52 -22.63 -4.27
N ARG A 564 16.83 -22.82 -5.56
CA ARG A 564 17.02 -21.73 -6.52
C ARG A 564 15.76 -21.43 -7.33
N ASP A 565 15.70 -20.20 -7.84
CA ASP A 565 14.67 -19.71 -8.75
C ASP A 565 15.31 -19.53 -10.13
N TYR A 566 14.68 -20.04 -11.18
CA TYR A 566 15.20 -19.94 -12.54
C TYR A 566 14.23 -19.22 -13.48
N PHE A 567 14.79 -18.54 -14.48
CA PHE A 567 14.04 -17.90 -15.55
C PHE A 567 14.59 -18.34 -16.91
N ALA A 568 13.84 -19.21 -17.59
CA ALA A 568 14.14 -19.65 -18.95
C ALA A 568 13.49 -18.69 -19.94
N VAL A 569 14.27 -18.08 -20.84
CA VAL A 569 13.82 -16.99 -21.70
C VAL A 569 14.61 -16.91 -23.01
N ALA A 570 13.99 -16.41 -24.08
CA ALA A 570 14.69 -15.95 -25.27
C ALA A 570 15.13 -14.48 -25.11
N TRP A 571 16.39 -14.14 -25.35
CA TRP A 571 16.88 -12.75 -25.19
C TRP A 571 16.09 -11.75 -26.04
N SER A 572 15.80 -12.13 -27.27
CA SER A 572 15.01 -11.36 -28.24
C SER A 572 13.54 -11.16 -27.83
N ALA A 573 13.05 -11.89 -26.82
CA ALA A 573 11.72 -11.72 -26.25
C ALA A 573 11.70 -10.81 -25.01
N ALA A 574 12.85 -10.24 -24.59
CA ALA A 574 12.91 -9.32 -23.47
C ALA A 574 11.93 -8.15 -23.64
N THR A 575 11.32 -7.72 -22.53
CA THR A 575 10.36 -6.63 -22.50
C THR A 575 11.09 -5.30 -22.72
N LEU A 576 10.76 -4.61 -23.82
CA LEU A 576 11.41 -3.35 -24.18
C LEU A 576 10.97 -2.21 -23.26
N LEU A 577 11.94 -1.57 -22.59
CA LEU A 577 11.73 -0.29 -21.91
C LEU A 577 12.10 0.85 -22.85
N ALA A 578 11.09 1.46 -23.45
CA ALA A 578 11.26 2.54 -24.44
C ALA A 578 11.28 3.95 -23.83
N LYS A 579 11.15 4.08 -22.50
CA LYS A 579 11.06 5.37 -21.81
C LYS A 579 11.89 5.37 -20.54
N ALA A 580 12.61 6.48 -20.32
CA ALA A 580 13.14 6.85 -19.02
C ALA A 580 12.72 8.28 -18.69
N THR A 581 12.67 8.59 -17.40
CA THR A 581 12.43 9.96 -16.93
C THR A 581 13.72 10.56 -16.43
N ALA A 582 14.01 11.79 -16.82
CA ALA A 582 15.14 12.55 -16.28
C ALA A 582 14.95 12.79 -14.78
N ASP A 583 15.95 12.44 -13.99
CA ASP A 583 16.05 12.89 -12.61
C ASP A 583 16.24 14.41 -12.63
N ARG A 584 15.54 15.13 -11.74
CA ARG A 584 15.69 16.59 -11.62
C ARG A 584 16.53 16.87 -10.39
N PRO A 585 17.75 17.43 -10.55
CA PRO A 585 18.60 17.72 -9.41
C PRO A 585 17.88 18.62 -8.39
N SER A 586 17.81 18.13 -7.17
CA SER A 586 17.43 18.88 -5.98
C SER A 586 18.54 18.78 -4.94
N ASP A 587 18.50 19.70 -3.98
CA ASP A 587 19.52 19.84 -2.94
C ASP A 587 18.84 19.96 -1.57
N LEU A 588 17.85 19.09 -1.32
CA LEU A 588 17.05 19.11 -0.09
C LEU A 588 17.88 18.73 1.15
N ARG A 589 19.05 18.13 0.94
CA ARG A 589 20.06 17.87 1.97
C ARG A 589 21.01 19.05 2.24
N ASN A 590 20.79 20.21 1.65
CA ASN A 590 21.60 21.37 1.96
C ASN A 590 21.07 22.07 3.20
N ALA A 591 21.88 22.08 4.27
CA ALA A 591 21.55 22.73 5.54
C ALA A 591 21.31 24.25 5.41
N ALA A 592 21.72 24.89 4.32
CA ALA A 592 21.41 26.29 4.05
C ALA A 592 19.93 26.53 3.66
N THR A 593 19.16 25.47 3.41
CA THR A 593 17.77 25.53 2.92
C THR A 593 16.76 25.58 4.07
N ALA A 594 16.83 26.63 4.89
CA ALA A 594 15.92 26.81 6.03
C ALA A 594 14.58 27.46 5.64
N ALA A 595 13.47 26.95 6.17
CA ALA A 595 12.14 27.52 5.99
C ALA A 595 11.29 27.40 7.27
N ASP A 596 10.43 28.39 7.51
CA ASP A 596 9.44 28.37 8.60
C ASP A 596 8.09 27.81 8.14
N TYR A 597 7.87 27.74 6.82
CA TYR A 597 6.65 27.21 6.21
C TYR A 597 6.97 26.40 4.95
N LEU A 598 6.67 25.11 5.00
CA LEU A 598 6.93 24.16 3.93
C LEU A 598 5.63 23.80 3.20
N VAL A 599 5.66 23.84 1.87
CA VAL A 599 4.60 23.30 1.01
C VAL A 599 5.16 22.13 0.23
N ILE A 600 4.73 20.91 0.57
CA ILE A 600 5.02 19.71 -0.21
C ILE A 600 3.88 19.50 -1.19
N ALA A 601 4.19 19.43 -2.49
CA ALA A 601 3.18 19.24 -3.53
C ALA A 601 3.76 18.48 -4.73
N PRO A 602 2.96 17.69 -5.45
CA PRO A 602 3.40 17.14 -6.73
C PRO A 602 3.57 18.27 -7.76
N ARG A 603 4.45 18.06 -8.76
CA ARG A 603 4.78 19.05 -9.81
C ARG A 603 3.57 19.72 -10.44
N GLN A 604 2.50 18.96 -10.71
CA GLN A 604 1.28 19.42 -11.34
C GLN A 604 0.54 20.48 -10.50
N LEU A 605 0.79 20.51 -9.19
CA LEU A 605 0.27 21.52 -8.27
C LEU A 605 1.32 22.60 -7.91
N GLY A 606 2.43 22.67 -8.65
CA GLY A 606 3.52 23.62 -8.36
C GLY A 606 3.09 25.09 -8.41
N THR A 607 2.27 25.48 -9.38
CA THR A 607 1.75 26.86 -9.47
C THR A 607 0.86 27.23 -8.28
N PRO A 608 -0.20 26.48 -7.94
CA PRO A 608 -0.99 26.78 -6.74
C PRO A 608 -0.17 26.66 -5.44
N ALA A 609 0.80 25.74 -5.35
CA ALA A 609 1.71 25.63 -4.21
C ALA A 609 2.56 26.89 -4.02
N ARG A 610 3.13 27.44 -5.12
CA ARG A 610 3.87 28.72 -5.08
C ARG A 610 2.97 29.90 -4.73
N GLN A 611 1.72 29.92 -5.18
CA GLN A 611 0.76 30.97 -4.80
C GLN A 611 0.48 30.93 -3.29
N LEU A 612 0.28 29.73 -2.72
CA LEU A 612 0.12 29.55 -1.27
C LEU A 612 1.37 29.98 -0.50
N ALA A 613 2.55 29.55 -0.94
CA ALA A 613 3.82 29.93 -0.33
C ALA A 613 4.05 31.45 -0.38
N ALA A 614 3.76 32.11 -1.50
CA ALA A 614 3.87 33.57 -1.63
C ALA A 614 2.85 34.31 -0.74
N TYR A 615 1.64 33.78 -0.59
CA TYR A 615 0.66 34.32 0.35
C TYR A 615 1.15 34.23 1.80
N ARG A 616 1.73 33.09 2.20
CA ARG A 616 2.30 32.90 3.54
C ARG A 616 3.54 33.77 3.77
N ALA A 617 4.35 34.01 2.75
CA ALA A 617 5.49 34.92 2.84
C ALA A 617 5.06 36.36 3.20
N LYS A 618 3.90 36.83 2.71
CA LYS A 618 3.32 38.13 3.11
C LYS A 618 2.94 38.20 4.59
N GLN A 619 2.84 37.05 5.27
CA GLN A 619 2.58 36.94 6.70
C GLN A 619 3.87 36.82 7.54
N GLY A 620 5.05 36.95 6.92
CA GLY A 620 6.34 36.95 7.61
C GLY A 620 7.05 35.59 7.65
N TYR A 621 6.50 34.54 7.05
CA TYR A 621 7.15 33.22 7.00
C TYR A 621 8.22 33.13 5.91
N ARG A 622 9.37 32.53 6.20
CA ARG A 622 10.28 32.02 5.15
C ARG A 622 9.66 30.76 4.56
N THR A 623 9.28 30.79 3.29
CA THR A 623 8.53 29.70 2.66
C THR A 623 9.38 28.91 1.69
N LEU A 624 9.15 27.60 1.64
CA LEU A 624 9.77 26.68 0.68
C LEU A 624 8.71 25.79 0.05
N VAL A 625 8.73 25.68 -1.28
CA VAL A 625 7.92 24.69 -2.00
C VAL A 625 8.84 23.55 -2.40
N VAL A 626 8.50 22.34 -1.99
CA VAL A 626 9.23 21.12 -2.31
C VAL A 626 8.34 20.21 -3.13
N ASP A 627 8.90 19.74 -4.24
CA ASP A 627 8.28 18.70 -5.05
C ASP A 627 8.42 17.35 -4.36
N ILE A 628 7.32 16.61 -4.25
CA ILE A 628 7.31 15.30 -3.59
C ILE A 628 8.21 14.28 -4.29
N GLU A 629 8.36 14.38 -5.61
CA GLU A 629 9.26 13.50 -6.38
C GLU A 629 10.72 13.69 -5.99
N ASN A 630 11.13 14.92 -5.70
CA ASN A 630 12.49 15.23 -5.24
C ASN A 630 12.76 14.64 -3.85
N ILE A 631 11.74 14.61 -2.98
CA ILE A 631 11.83 13.92 -1.69
C ILE A 631 12.05 12.42 -1.91
N TYR A 632 11.31 11.79 -2.81
CA TYR A 632 11.51 10.38 -3.14
C TYR A 632 12.91 10.14 -3.71
N ASP A 633 13.36 10.97 -4.65
CA ASP A 633 14.66 10.86 -5.32
C ASP A 633 15.82 10.97 -4.33
N GLU A 634 15.76 11.89 -3.37
CA GLU A 634 16.81 12.09 -2.39
C GLU A 634 16.71 11.13 -1.20
N PHE A 635 15.53 10.92 -0.62
CA PHE A 635 15.34 10.22 0.65
C PHE A 635 14.86 8.77 0.52
N ASN A 636 14.58 8.29 -0.70
CA ASN A 636 14.16 6.90 -0.93
C ASN A 636 14.52 6.37 -2.33
N HIS A 637 15.63 6.83 -2.90
CA HIS A 637 16.14 6.35 -4.20
C HIS A 637 15.14 6.44 -5.36
N GLY A 638 14.22 7.40 -5.32
CA GLY A 638 13.19 7.65 -6.32
C GLY A 638 11.92 6.82 -6.14
N ARG A 639 11.85 5.97 -5.11
CA ARG A 639 10.67 5.14 -4.82
C ARG A 639 9.62 5.96 -4.03
N PRO A 640 8.37 6.01 -4.49
CA PRO A 640 7.27 6.61 -3.73
C PRO A 640 7.11 5.93 -2.37
N SER A 641 7.13 6.72 -1.29
CA SER A 641 6.85 6.23 0.06
C SER A 641 6.59 7.38 1.03
N PRO A 642 5.59 7.28 1.93
CA PRO A 642 5.42 8.25 3.01
C PRO A 642 6.61 8.28 3.97
N HIS A 643 7.38 7.20 4.09
CA HIS A 643 8.61 7.19 4.90
C HIS A 643 9.66 8.14 4.36
N ALA A 644 9.74 8.35 3.04
CA ALA A 644 10.63 9.34 2.44
C ALA A 644 10.30 10.76 2.92
N VAL A 645 9.00 11.07 3.02
CA VAL A 645 8.51 12.34 3.55
C VAL A 645 8.84 12.47 5.04
N SER A 646 8.62 11.41 5.82
CA SER A 646 9.00 11.38 7.24
C SER A 646 10.50 11.60 7.46
N ASN A 647 11.34 10.93 6.67
CA ASN A 647 12.80 11.05 6.72
C ASN A 647 13.24 12.47 6.34
N PHE A 648 12.66 13.06 5.30
CA PHE A 648 12.92 14.44 4.90
C PHE A 648 12.54 15.44 6.01
N LEU A 649 11.34 15.31 6.59
CA LEU A 649 10.90 16.20 7.67
C LEU A 649 11.76 16.06 8.92
N SER A 650 12.18 14.84 9.25
CA SER A 650 13.09 14.59 10.38
C SER A 650 14.47 15.21 10.16
N TYR A 651 15.00 15.08 8.94
CA TYR A 651 16.23 15.74 8.53
C TYR A 651 16.12 17.28 8.60
N ALA A 652 15.04 17.84 8.07
CA ALA A 652 14.79 19.28 8.06
C ALA A 652 14.54 19.87 9.45
N ALA A 653 14.09 19.08 10.43
CA ALA A 653 13.87 19.52 11.80
C ALA A 653 15.16 19.54 12.66
N THR A 654 16.18 18.78 12.25
CA THR A 654 17.45 18.61 12.98
C THR A 654 18.62 19.39 12.37
N SER A 655 18.48 19.81 11.11
CA SER A 655 19.40 20.68 10.39
C SER A 655 19.02 22.14 10.60
#